data_AF-A0A820NLT8-F1
#
_entry.id   AF-A0A820NLT8-F1
#
_cell.length_a   1.000
_cell.length_b   1.000
_cell.length_c   1.000
_cell.angle_alpha   90.00
_cell.angle_beta   90.00
_cell.angle_gamma   90.00
#
_symmetry.space_group_name_H-M   'P 1'
#
loop_
_entity.id
_entity.type
_entity.pdbx_description
1 polymer ?
#
loop_
_entity_poly.entity_id
_entity_poly.type
_entity_poly.pdbx_seq_one_letter_code
_entity_poly.pdbx_strand_id
1 'polypeptide(L)'
;MASFAQQRLWMNEKLHFNQSINEQIPAHNEWIIYKVKSTNYLSIYRLCQAVSTIIAKHAILRTALIYDEDKLIQKVLPIPDYQFDFEITFLTGNTELEHILYDEETNRSLFDLEQGRVFRCRIFRHVLNDNDDNNLKQDDIILFNFHHMAIDDSSIKIFMSDLRQALTKQELSVNDQDGITYIDYAQYERLEDWSCAQKYWSHVLATLDNPIDQQNFMMRKGKDHIVNFDLNHDLVIKLNHFISQSNLTLFQVGLAAFFVFLFKMSNNQQLDFCTGIVIANRPQYQLQNILGFFANILPCYMRIDPCQSFTKFCHRIHQFYLDILPHSHLPYQEIVKLCPNLGPSILWSLFLVETAIDSSLQHIEIDERTTLNMIGRNVLSTHIANFGLICAFHEHRQNETISITFNVSLDLFDRITIEKMAQRFHFMLQQLFNVINIEQSKPIYELSLNLPDEQLLMKSMNNTDIIFSSSTCIHYEFVKQVMEHSQKLAVELDDQCLTYSELLYYVQVLSLNLLSEQGVNVGDIVCQCVERSLSMVIGIMAIEMIGAVYCPLSPRDPEHRLHGLLEQTESRLIFIHHSTKRKAGNTIKAIDMDSVLIDIDVQTNNDFVSLSSKAIAPDGIAYIIFTSGSTGVPKAPCSVKLFNLLVNIVPDKCRIWDLYGPAEATIGCTLYLADKTANFDDIPIGKAIPNYQYAVFDEFRQEVSNIQDGELYVGGAGVFSGYLRRDDLTARGLCMIDGERFYRTGDLVRLDSKGLLHYRGRKDHQIKLHGQRIELGEIERCLLDTSISACVVIKWDDDHLIAYVQSSDIDEEQLHEYCQSHLPPHMVPS
;
A
#
# COMPACT_ATOMS: atom_id res chain seq x y z
N MET A 1 -2.24 -42.91 -16.94
CA MET A 1 -2.82 -41.57 -16.72
C MET A 1 -1.69 -40.55 -16.69
N ALA A 2 -1.96 -39.29 -17.03
CA ALA A 2 -1.04 -38.18 -16.83
C ALA A 2 -0.85 -37.89 -15.33
N SER A 3 0.26 -37.27 -14.95
CA SER A 3 0.44 -36.76 -13.59
C SER A 3 -0.60 -35.68 -13.27
N PHE A 4 -0.82 -35.37 -12.00
CA PHE A 4 -1.73 -34.28 -11.62
C PHE A 4 -1.23 -32.93 -12.14
N ALA A 5 0.09 -32.72 -12.15
CA ALA A 5 0.72 -31.51 -12.69
C ALA A 5 0.50 -31.35 -14.21
N GLN A 6 0.73 -32.41 -14.99
CA GLN A 6 0.45 -32.41 -16.43
C GLN A 6 -1.03 -32.16 -16.73
N GLN A 7 -1.94 -32.76 -15.93
CA GLN A 7 -3.38 -32.54 -16.08
C GLN A 7 -3.76 -31.06 -15.88
N ARG A 8 -3.17 -30.39 -14.88
CA ARG A 8 -3.38 -28.95 -14.65
C ARG A 8 -2.88 -28.10 -15.80
N LEU A 9 -1.64 -28.32 -16.25
CA LEU A 9 -1.06 -27.54 -17.36
C LEU A 9 -1.91 -27.68 -18.64
N TRP A 10 -2.33 -28.91 -18.96
CA TRP A 10 -3.20 -29.18 -20.10
C TRP A 10 -4.60 -28.55 -19.95
N MET A 11 -5.20 -28.61 -18.76
CA MET A 11 -6.49 -27.96 -18.48
C MET A 11 -6.41 -26.44 -18.61
N ASN A 12 -5.36 -25.81 -18.10
CA ASN A 12 -5.14 -24.37 -18.26
C ASN A 12 -5.10 -23.99 -19.75
N GLU A 13 -4.42 -24.76 -20.57
CA GLU A 13 -4.36 -24.49 -22.02
C GLU A 13 -5.72 -24.68 -22.72
N LYS A 14 -6.47 -25.73 -22.38
CA LYS A 14 -7.78 -26.03 -22.99
C LYS A 14 -8.90 -25.09 -22.53
N LEU A 15 -8.99 -24.75 -21.24
CA LEU A 15 -10.02 -23.85 -20.70
C LEU A 15 -9.93 -22.45 -21.31
N HIS A 16 -8.71 -21.97 -21.55
CA HIS A 16 -8.46 -20.64 -22.09
C HIS A 16 -8.43 -20.57 -23.63
N PHE A 17 -8.37 -21.71 -24.33
CA PHE A 17 -8.54 -21.78 -25.79
C PHE A 17 -9.96 -21.36 -26.25
N ASN A 18 -10.93 -21.39 -25.34
CA ASN A 18 -12.34 -21.03 -25.59
C ASN A 18 -12.70 -19.58 -25.22
N GLN A 19 -11.76 -18.79 -24.70
CA GLN A 19 -11.92 -17.35 -24.42
C GLN A 19 -11.27 -16.52 -25.54
N SER A 20 -11.76 -15.29 -25.78
CA SER A 20 -11.61 -14.54 -27.04
C SER A 20 -10.15 -14.32 -27.54
N ILE A 21 -9.99 -14.24 -28.87
CA ILE A 21 -8.73 -14.08 -29.63
C ILE A 21 -7.89 -12.83 -29.24
N ASN A 22 -8.44 -11.89 -28.47
CA ASN A 22 -7.79 -10.62 -28.12
C ASN A 22 -7.02 -10.62 -26.78
N GLU A 23 -7.05 -11.71 -26.01
CA GLU A 23 -6.33 -11.82 -24.74
C GLU A 23 -5.03 -12.62 -24.95
N GLN A 24 -3.87 -11.95 -24.85
CA GLN A 24 -2.55 -12.60 -24.88
C GLN A 24 -2.35 -13.33 -23.54
N ILE A 25 -2.57 -14.65 -23.52
CA ILE A 25 -2.41 -15.47 -22.31
C ILE A 25 -1.09 -16.24 -22.42
N PRO A 26 -0.29 -16.39 -21.34
CA PRO A 26 1.06 -16.95 -21.44
C PRO A 26 1.08 -18.38 -21.98
N ALA A 27 2.09 -18.72 -22.77
CA ALA A 27 2.35 -20.10 -23.18
C ALA A 27 3.31 -20.78 -22.21
N HIS A 28 3.15 -22.08 -21.98
CA HIS A 28 4.04 -22.85 -21.11
C HIS A 28 5.26 -23.34 -21.89
N ASN A 29 6.00 -22.43 -22.53
CA ASN A 29 7.14 -22.73 -23.38
C ASN A 29 8.47 -22.34 -22.72
N GLU A 30 9.38 -23.28 -22.51
CA GLU A 30 10.73 -23.05 -21.97
C GLU A 30 11.78 -23.21 -23.05
N TRP A 31 12.58 -22.17 -23.27
CA TRP A 31 13.67 -22.17 -24.23
C TRP A 31 15.04 -21.89 -23.61
N ILE A 32 16.06 -22.47 -24.24
CA ILE A 32 17.48 -22.23 -23.97
C ILE A 32 18.15 -21.90 -25.30
N ILE A 33 19.00 -20.87 -25.32
CA ILE A 33 19.75 -20.47 -26.50
C ILE A 33 21.25 -20.60 -26.31
N TYR A 34 21.90 -21.18 -27.30
CA TYR A 34 23.34 -21.26 -27.42
C TYR A 34 23.82 -20.50 -28.64
N LYS A 35 24.90 -19.75 -28.50
CA LYS A 35 25.62 -19.12 -29.59
C LYS A 35 26.85 -19.95 -29.95
N VAL A 36 27.01 -20.25 -31.23
CA VAL A 36 28.16 -20.98 -31.75
C VAL A 36 29.36 -20.05 -31.82
N LYS A 37 30.44 -20.42 -31.12
CA LYS A 37 31.76 -19.80 -31.29
C LYS A 37 32.70 -20.87 -31.83
N SER A 38 33.02 -20.74 -33.12
CA SER A 38 33.80 -21.76 -33.83
C SER A 38 34.86 -21.14 -34.74
N THR A 39 36.03 -21.77 -34.79
CA THR A 39 37.06 -21.54 -35.82
C THR A 39 37.15 -22.70 -36.82
N ASN A 40 36.19 -23.64 -36.75
CA ASN A 40 36.09 -24.84 -37.56
C ASN A 40 34.62 -25.17 -37.90
N TYR A 41 34.37 -26.19 -38.73
CA TYR A 41 33.03 -26.61 -39.11
C TYR A 41 32.48 -27.68 -38.15
N LEU A 42 31.41 -27.36 -37.42
CA LEU A 42 30.62 -28.37 -36.72
C LEU A 42 29.44 -28.77 -37.60
N SER A 43 29.41 -30.01 -38.07
CA SER A 43 28.28 -30.45 -38.90
C SER A 43 26.97 -30.43 -38.10
N ILE A 44 25.93 -29.85 -38.70
CA ILE A 44 24.55 -29.87 -38.19
C ILE A 44 24.13 -31.33 -37.93
N TYR A 45 24.64 -32.28 -38.72
CA TYR A 45 24.42 -33.71 -38.52
C TYR A 45 24.83 -34.21 -37.12
N ARG A 46 25.97 -33.76 -36.57
CA ARG A 46 26.44 -34.17 -35.24
C ARG A 46 25.50 -33.64 -34.14
N LEU A 47 24.99 -32.42 -34.33
CA LEU A 47 23.97 -31.84 -33.44
C LEU A 47 22.65 -32.63 -33.52
N CYS A 48 22.20 -32.96 -34.73
CA CYS A 48 21.02 -33.78 -34.98
C CYS A 48 21.13 -35.16 -34.33
N GLN A 49 22.30 -35.81 -34.42
CA GLN A 49 22.57 -37.09 -33.75
C GLN A 49 22.52 -36.98 -32.23
N ALA A 50 23.14 -35.94 -31.67
CA ALA A 50 23.13 -35.71 -30.22
C ALA A 50 21.69 -35.55 -29.71
N VAL A 51 20.89 -34.70 -30.35
CA VAL A 51 19.48 -34.50 -30.00
C VAL A 51 18.65 -35.77 -30.18
N SER A 52 18.84 -36.51 -31.28
CA SER A 52 18.14 -37.78 -31.51
C SER A 52 18.43 -38.80 -30.41
N THR A 53 19.68 -38.84 -29.92
CA THR A 53 20.09 -39.72 -28.82
C THR A 53 19.42 -39.34 -27.50
N ILE A 54 19.27 -38.03 -27.22
CA ILE A 54 18.57 -37.53 -26.03
C ILE A 54 17.08 -37.85 -26.08
N ILE A 55 16.42 -37.68 -27.23
CA ILE A 55 15.00 -38.04 -27.44
C ILE A 55 14.79 -39.55 -27.28
N ALA A 56 15.75 -40.37 -27.74
CA ALA A 56 15.72 -41.81 -27.54
C ALA A 56 15.84 -42.19 -26.04
N LYS A 57 16.77 -41.56 -25.33
CA LYS A 57 17.00 -41.74 -23.88
C LYS A 57 15.80 -41.33 -23.03
N HIS A 58 15.19 -40.18 -23.32
CA HIS A 58 14.13 -39.60 -22.50
C HIS A 58 12.76 -39.71 -23.16
N ALA A 59 11.97 -40.71 -22.72
CA ALA A 59 10.62 -40.95 -23.24
C ALA A 59 9.67 -39.76 -23.15
N ILE A 60 9.86 -38.86 -22.17
CA ILE A 60 9.00 -37.68 -22.00
C ILE A 60 9.01 -36.75 -23.22
N LEU A 61 10.14 -36.65 -23.94
CA LEU A 61 10.29 -35.77 -25.12
C LEU A 61 9.52 -36.27 -26.34
N ARG A 62 8.95 -37.48 -26.26
CA ARG A 62 8.14 -38.14 -27.29
C ARG A 62 6.85 -38.69 -26.71
N THR A 63 6.36 -38.08 -25.64
CA THR A 63 5.11 -38.46 -24.98
C THR A 63 3.97 -37.55 -25.44
N ALA A 64 2.91 -38.17 -25.97
CA ALA A 64 1.66 -37.49 -26.29
C ALA A 64 0.69 -37.52 -25.11
N LEU A 65 -0.10 -36.45 -24.95
CA LEU A 65 -1.21 -36.36 -24.02
C LEU A 65 -2.54 -36.46 -24.77
N ILE A 66 -3.28 -37.53 -24.52
CA ILE A 66 -4.54 -37.83 -25.20
C ILE A 66 -5.66 -37.81 -24.16
N TYR A 67 -6.72 -37.05 -24.43
CA TYR A 67 -7.92 -37.06 -23.60
C TYR A 67 -8.86 -38.16 -24.10
N ASP A 68 -9.10 -39.17 -23.26
CA ASP A 68 -9.90 -40.35 -23.59
C ASP A 68 -10.71 -40.81 -22.37
N GLU A 69 -11.98 -41.18 -22.57
CA GLU A 69 -12.92 -41.63 -21.51
C GLU A 69 -12.85 -40.80 -20.20
N ASP A 70 -12.94 -39.47 -20.32
CA ASP A 70 -12.85 -38.51 -19.20
C ASP A 70 -11.52 -38.51 -18.42
N LYS A 71 -10.45 -39.02 -19.01
CA LYS A 71 -9.10 -39.06 -18.42
C LYS A 71 -8.05 -38.55 -19.39
N LEU A 72 -7.06 -37.87 -18.85
CA LEU A 72 -5.85 -37.52 -19.59
C LEU A 72 -4.84 -38.67 -19.50
N ILE A 73 -4.43 -39.22 -20.65
CA ILE A 73 -3.55 -40.39 -20.76
C ILE A 73 -2.24 -39.97 -21.43
N GLN A 74 -1.14 -40.51 -20.92
CA GLN A 74 0.18 -40.40 -21.55
C GLN A 74 0.41 -41.57 -22.51
N LYS A 75 0.84 -41.28 -23.73
CA LYS A 75 1.22 -42.27 -24.73
C LYS A 75 2.64 -41.98 -25.22
N VAL A 76 3.59 -42.84 -24.88
CA VAL A 76 4.96 -42.77 -25.42
C VAL A 76 4.93 -43.22 -26.86
N LEU A 77 5.42 -42.36 -27.75
CA LEU A 77 5.59 -42.71 -29.16
C LEU A 77 6.87 -43.53 -29.34
N PRO A 78 6.96 -44.36 -30.40
CA PRO A 78 8.18 -45.07 -30.75
C PRO A 78 9.34 -44.09 -30.93
N ILE A 79 10.57 -44.58 -30.77
CA ILE A 79 11.74 -43.79 -31.17
C ILE A 79 11.63 -43.55 -32.69
N PRO A 80 11.75 -42.30 -33.16
CA PRO A 80 11.65 -42.02 -34.59
C PRO A 80 12.71 -42.79 -35.40
N ASP A 81 12.29 -43.42 -36.49
CA ASP A 81 13.21 -44.09 -37.44
C ASP A 81 14.02 -43.09 -38.29
N TYR A 82 13.72 -41.79 -38.17
CA TYR A 82 14.39 -40.69 -38.86
C TYR A 82 15.21 -39.84 -37.88
N GLN A 83 16.27 -39.23 -38.40
CA GLN A 83 17.10 -38.31 -37.63
C GLN A 83 16.33 -37.01 -37.35
N PHE A 84 16.46 -36.46 -36.14
CA PHE A 84 15.88 -35.16 -35.80
C PHE A 84 16.41 -34.07 -36.72
N ASP A 85 15.55 -33.18 -37.20
CA ASP A 85 15.90 -32.11 -38.12
C ASP A 85 15.80 -30.73 -37.46
N PHE A 86 16.67 -29.80 -37.87
CA PHE A 86 16.69 -28.43 -37.36
C PHE A 86 16.13 -27.49 -38.42
N GLU A 87 15.10 -26.73 -38.04
CA GLU A 87 14.61 -25.65 -38.89
C GLU A 87 15.61 -24.49 -38.89
N ILE A 88 16.17 -24.16 -40.06
CA ILE A 88 17.09 -23.03 -40.24
C ILE A 88 16.30 -21.79 -40.64
N THR A 89 16.46 -20.71 -39.90
CA THR A 89 15.84 -19.41 -40.16
C THR A 89 16.91 -18.35 -40.34
N PHE A 90 16.81 -17.59 -41.43
CA PHE A 90 17.80 -16.56 -41.76
C PHE A 90 17.38 -15.21 -41.16
N LEU A 91 18.30 -14.58 -40.43
CA LEU A 91 18.10 -13.29 -39.77
C LEU A 91 18.71 -12.16 -40.59
N THR A 92 17.96 -11.09 -40.73
CA THR A 92 18.38 -9.82 -41.34
C THR A 92 18.96 -8.84 -40.33
N GLY A 93 18.70 -9.03 -39.03
CA GLY A 93 19.23 -8.21 -37.93
C GLY A 93 18.85 -8.75 -36.54
N ASN A 94 19.34 -8.10 -35.48
CA ASN A 94 19.13 -8.56 -34.09
C ASN A 94 17.69 -8.35 -33.57
N THR A 95 17.00 -7.31 -34.02
CA THR A 95 15.60 -7.04 -33.65
C THR A 95 14.67 -8.17 -34.10
N GLU A 96 14.98 -8.83 -35.23
CA GLU A 96 14.23 -9.97 -35.72
C GLU A 96 14.35 -11.19 -34.78
N LEU A 97 15.53 -11.43 -34.20
CA LEU A 97 15.73 -12.48 -33.21
C LEU A 97 14.88 -12.22 -31.95
N GLU A 98 14.86 -10.99 -31.44
CA GLU A 98 14.06 -10.63 -30.26
C GLU A 98 12.57 -10.89 -30.50
N HIS A 99 12.05 -10.52 -31.68
CA HIS A 99 10.67 -10.81 -32.07
C HIS A 99 10.38 -12.31 -32.17
N ILE A 100 11.30 -13.10 -32.72
CA ILE A 100 11.13 -14.55 -32.82
C ILE A 100 11.18 -15.21 -31.43
N LEU A 101 12.10 -14.79 -30.56
CA LEU A 101 12.17 -15.33 -29.19
C LEU A 101 10.89 -15.01 -28.41
N TYR A 102 10.33 -13.81 -28.60
CA TYR A 102 9.03 -13.45 -28.03
C TYR A 102 7.90 -14.35 -28.57
N ASP A 103 7.88 -14.68 -29.87
CA ASP A 103 6.92 -15.63 -30.44
C ASP A 103 7.15 -17.06 -29.89
N GLU A 104 8.39 -17.53 -29.82
CA GLU A 104 8.75 -18.84 -29.26
C GLU A 104 8.32 -19.00 -27.79
N GLU A 105 8.31 -17.90 -27.05
CA GLU A 105 7.87 -17.84 -25.66
C GLU A 105 6.35 -17.77 -25.50
N THR A 106 5.63 -17.11 -26.42
CA THR A 106 4.20 -16.76 -26.23
C THR A 106 3.24 -17.51 -27.14
N ASN A 107 3.72 -18.13 -28.22
CA ASN A 107 2.90 -18.80 -29.21
C ASN A 107 2.59 -20.25 -28.81
N ARG A 108 1.31 -20.52 -28.54
CA ARG A 108 0.80 -21.83 -28.12
C ARG A 108 0.72 -22.85 -29.24
N SER A 109 0.64 -22.39 -30.50
CA SER A 109 0.50 -23.28 -31.65
C SER A 109 1.82 -23.97 -32.04
N LEU A 110 2.93 -23.63 -31.37
CA LEU A 110 4.25 -24.20 -31.63
C LEU A 110 4.37 -25.66 -31.21
N PHE A 111 3.54 -26.12 -30.27
CA PHE A 111 3.52 -27.48 -29.76
C PHE A 111 2.16 -28.14 -30.01
N ASP A 112 2.18 -29.45 -30.30
CA ASP A 112 0.98 -30.28 -30.44
C ASP A 112 1.10 -31.45 -29.48
N LEU A 113 0.46 -31.29 -28.33
CA LEU A 113 0.52 -32.22 -27.20
C LEU A 113 -0.15 -33.55 -27.52
N GLU A 114 -1.21 -33.54 -28.33
CA GLU A 114 -1.94 -34.75 -28.74
C GLU A 114 -1.11 -35.60 -29.72
N GLN A 115 -0.20 -34.96 -30.47
CA GLN A 115 0.78 -35.63 -31.34
C GLN A 115 2.14 -35.89 -30.69
N GLY A 116 2.34 -35.54 -29.41
CA GLY A 116 3.61 -35.73 -28.70
C GLY A 116 4.74 -34.81 -29.17
N ARG A 117 4.40 -33.68 -29.82
CA ARG A 117 5.34 -32.63 -30.21
C ARG A 117 5.52 -31.66 -29.04
N VAL A 118 6.30 -32.09 -28.05
CA VAL A 118 6.57 -31.34 -26.80
C VAL A 118 7.96 -30.69 -26.77
N PHE A 119 8.73 -30.85 -27.84
CA PHE A 119 10.10 -30.36 -27.97
C PHE A 119 10.40 -30.00 -29.42
N ARG A 120 11.07 -28.87 -29.65
CA ARG A 120 11.48 -28.40 -30.97
C ARG A 120 12.82 -27.66 -30.90
N CYS A 121 13.53 -27.62 -32.02
CA CYS A 121 14.79 -26.88 -32.11
C CYS A 121 14.86 -26.06 -33.39
N ARG A 122 15.58 -24.94 -33.35
CA ARG A 122 15.82 -24.06 -34.51
C ARG A 122 17.26 -23.57 -34.53
N ILE A 123 17.75 -23.27 -35.72
CA ILE A 123 19.03 -22.56 -35.92
C ILE A 123 18.71 -21.22 -36.58
N PHE A 124 19.15 -20.13 -35.95
CA PHE A 124 19.09 -18.80 -36.52
C PHE A 124 20.46 -18.40 -37.06
N ARG A 125 20.48 -17.96 -38.32
CA ARG A 125 21.71 -17.62 -39.05
C ARG A 125 21.62 -16.23 -39.65
N HIS A 126 22.58 -15.35 -39.40
CA HIS A 126 22.62 -14.06 -40.09
C HIS A 126 22.93 -14.25 -41.59
N VAL A 127 22.22 -13.52 -42.46
CA VAL A 127 22.48 -13.53 -43.90
C VAL A 127 23.82 -12.86 -44.18
N LEU A 128 24.89 -13.65 -44.17
CA LEU A 128 26.19 -13.28 -44.68
C LEU A 128 26.47 -14.20 -45.87
N ASN A 129 26.82 -13.61 -47.01
CA ASN A 129 27.08 -14.31 -48.28
C ASN A 129 27.91 -15.58 -48.09
N ASP A 130 27.26 -16.74 -48.04
CA ASP A 130 27.93 -18.03 -48.04
C ASP A 130 27.05 -19.10 -48.66
N ASN A 131 27.72 -20.01 -49.36
CA ASN A 131 27.13 -21.22 -49.90
C ASN A 131 26.55 -22.08 -48.77
N ASP A 132 25.47 -22.78 -49.09
CA ASP A 132 24.70 -23.64 -48.21
C ASP A 132 25.50 -24.93 -47.90
N ASP A 133 26.33 -24.90 -46.86
CA ASP A 133 27.01 -26.08 -46.33
C ASP A 133 26.34 -26.56 -45.03
N ASN A 134 26.25 -27.88 -44.84
CA ASN A 134 25.57 -28.54 -43.70
C ASN A 134 26.34 -28.39 -42.36
N ASN A 135 26.95 -27.23 -42.13
CA ASN A 135 27.79 -26.91 -40.97
C ASN A 135 27.23 -25.70 -40.22
N LEU A 136 27.39 -25.71 -38.91
CA LEU A 136 27.19 -24.55 -38.04
C LEU A 136 28.30 -23.54 -38.27
N LYS A 137 27.91 -22.29 -38.41
CA LYS A 137 28.78 -21.14 -38.65
C LYS A 137 29.03 -20.39 -37.36
N GLN A 138 30.08 -19.58 -37.37
CA GLN A 138 30.33 -18.66 -36.27
C GLN A 138 29.13 -17.73 -36.12
N ASP A 139 28.74 -17.47 -34.87
CA ASP A 139 27.61 -16.63 -34.49
C ASP A 139 26.20 -17.19 -34.83
N ASP A 140 26.09 -18.42 -35.38
CA ASP A 140 24.81 -19.11 -35.44
C ASP A 140 24.23 -19.26 -34.02
N ILE A 141 22.91 -19.12 -33.91
CA ILE A 141 22.18 -19.25 -32.63
C ILE A 141 21.32 -20.51 -32.70
N ILE A 142 21.46 -21.38 -31.71
CA ILE A 142 20.72 -22.62 -31.59
C ILE A 142 19.70 -22.45 -30.47
N LEU A 143 18.42 -22.65 -30.79
CA LEU A 143 17.32 -22.63 -29.85
C LEU A 143 16.86 -24.05 -29.58
N PHE A 144 16.74 -24.40 -28.30
CA PHE A 144 16.04 -25.58 -27.81
C PHE A 144 14.79 -25.10 -27.07
N ASN A 145 13.60 -25.43 -27.56
CA ASN A 145 12.33 -25.01 -26.96
C ASN A 145 11.50 -26.23 -26.55
N PHE A 146 11.00 -26.22 -25.33
CA PHE A 146 10.29 -27.30 -24.67
C PHE A 146 8.92 -26.82 -24.24
N HIS A 147 7.94 -27.71 -24.31
CA HIS A 147 6.72 -27.52 -23.55
C HIS A 147 6.97 -27.86 -22.08
N HIS A 148 6.54 -27.00 -21.15
CA HIS A 148 6.80 -27.13 -19.71
C HIS A 148 6.25 -28.42 -19.10
N MET A 149 5.29 -29.08 -19.76
CA MET A 149 4.83 -30.40 -19.32
C MET A 149 5.92 -31.48 -19.32
N ALA A 150 6.96 -31.29 -20.14
CA ALA A 150 8.03 -32.25 -20.36
C ALA A 150 9.31 -31.89 -19.58
N ILE A 151 9.40 -30.68 -19.02
CA ILE A 151 10.62 -30.15 -18.43
C ILE A 151 10.31 -29.21 -17.26
N ASP A 152 11.15 -29.24 -16.22
CA ASP A 152 11.22 -28.25 -15.16
C ASP A 152 12.66 -27.74 -15.01
N ASP A 153 12.92 -26.81 -14.08
CA ASP A 153 14.26 -26.23 -13.88
C ASP A 153 15.36 -27.28 -13.64
N SER A 154 15.01 -28.35 -12.92
CA SER A 154 15.95 -29.44 -12.67
C SER A 154 16.22 -30.22 -13.95
N SER A 155 15.18 -30.48 -14.74
CA SER A 155 15.28 -31.16 -16.03
C SER A 155 16.10 -30.38 -17.06
N ILE A 156 16.08 -29.04 -17.03
CA ILE A 156 16.94 -28.23 -17.90
C ILE A 156 18.42 -28.54 -17.66
N LYS A 157 18.85 -28.66 -16.41
CA LYS A 157 20.25 -29.02 -16.09
C LYS A 157 20.61 -30.42 -16.57
N ILE A 158 19.67 -31.37 -16.46
CA ILE A 158 19.83 -32.74 -16.96
C ILE A 158 19.97 -32.73 -18.48
N PHE A 159 19.10 -32.00 -19.20
CA PHE A 159 19.16 -31.86 -20.65
C PHE A 159 20.49 -31.26 -21.11
N MET A 160 20.96 -30.18 -20.47
CA MET A 160 22.24 -29.54 -20.80
C MET A 160 23.42 -30.48 -20.57
N SER A 161 23.39 -31.26 -19.48
CA SER A 161 24.42 -32.26 -19.20
C SER A 161 24.45 -33.35 -20.27
N ASP A 162 23.28 -33.87 -20.66
CA ASP A 162 23.16 -34.89 -21.70
C ASP A 162 23.56 -34.35 -23.08
N LEU A 163 23.21 -33.10 -23.39
CA LEU A 163 23.64 -32.42 -24.61
C LEU A 163 25.16 -32.29 -24.68
N ARG A 164 25.80 -31.89 -23.58
CA ARG A 164 27.27 -31.83 -23.49
C ARG A 164 27.90 -33.21 -23.70
N GLN A 165 27.40 -34.24 -23.03
CA GLN A 165 27.93 -35.61 -23.15
C GLN A 165 27.79 -36.13 -24.59
N ALA A 166 26.60 -35.99 -25.18
CA ALA A 166 26.32 -36.43 -26.55
C ALA A 166 27.16 -35.70 -27.60
N LEU A 167 27.43 -34.40 -27.40
CA LEU A 167 28.25 -33.62 -28.32
C LEU A 167 29.75 -33.92 -28.19
N THR A 168 30.26 -34.23 -27.00
CA THR A 168 31.70 -34.45 -26.73
C THR A 168 32.21 -35.85 -27.08
N LYS A 169 31.42 -36.67 -27.80
CA LYS A 169 31.74 -38.07 -28.19
C LYS A 169 31.98 -39.01 -26.99
N GLN A 170 31.46 -38.67 -25.83
CA GLN A 170 31.30 -39.64 -24.75
C GLN A 170 30.03 -40.43 -25.04
N GLU A 171 30.08 -41.76 -25.01
CA GLU A 171 28.86 -42.57 -25.20
C GLU A 171 27.82 -42.17 -24.16
N LEU A 172 26.72 -41.57 -24.61
CA LEU A 172 25.53 -41.40 -23.80
C LEU A 172 24.89 -42.78 -23.70
N SER A 173 24.91 -43.41 -22.53
CA SER A 173 24.22 -44.70 -22.34
C SER A 173 22.73 -44.51 -22.60
N VAL A 174 22.25 -45.04 -23.73
CA VAL A 174 20.81 -45.15 -24.05
C VAL A 174 20.19 -46.37 -23.34
N ASN A 175 21.03 -47.25 -22.79
CA ASN A 175 20.67 -48.57 -22.27
C ASN A 175 20.50 -48.65 -20.75
N ASP A 176 20.38 -47.52 -20.04
CA ASP A 176 19.92 -47.52 -18.64
C ASP A 176 18.39 -47.76 -18.55
N GLN A 177 17.85 -48.65 -19.39
CA GLN A 177 16.43 -49.00 -19.50
C GLN A 177 15.91 -49.85 -18.32
N ASP A 178 16.76 -50.18 -17.36
CA ASP A 178 16.36 -50.75 -16.06
C ASP A 178 15.93 -49.66 -15.05
N GLY A 179 15.89 -48.39 -15.47
CA GLY A 179 15.52 -47.23 -14.65
C GLY A 179 14.04 -46.84 -14.71
N ILE A 180 13.56 -46.19 -13.63
CA ILE A 180 12.24 -45.56 -13.53
C ILE A 180 12.10 -44.49 -14.63
N THR A 181 10.92 -44.36 -15.24
CA THR A 181 10.57 -43.29 -16.20
C THR A 181 9.59 -42.28 -15.59
N TYR A 182 9.36 -41.14 -16.25
CA TYR A 182 8.35 -40.18 -15.81
C TYR A 182 6.93 -40.79 -15.75
N ILE A 183 6.63 -41.76 -16.62
CA ILE A 183 5.32 -42.43 -16.61
C ILE A 183 5.15 -43.27 -15.35
N ASP A 184 6.21 -43.93 -14.89
CA ASP A 184 6.18 -44.70 -13.64
C ASP A 184 5.93 -43.76 -12.45
N TYR A 185 6.56 -42.58 -12.44
CA TYR A 185 6.26 -41.53 -11.46
C TYR A 185 4.78 -41.08 -11.52
N ALA A 186 4.27 -40.79 -12.73
CA ALA A 186 2.88 -40.37 -12.90
C ALA A 186 1.87 -41.47 -12.50
N GLN A 187 2.22 -42.74 -12.68
CA GLN A 187 1.41 -43.86 -12.20
C GLN A 187 1.47 -43.99 -10.68
N TYR A 188 2.66 -43.91 -10.08
CA TYR A 188 2.85 -43.89 -8.64
C TYR A 188 1.99 -42.80 -7.99
N GLU A 189 2.08 -41.56 -8.47
CA GLU A 189 1.35 -40.42 -7.93
C GLU A 189 -0.18 -40.64 -7.92
N ARG A 190 -0.72 -41.37 -8.91
CA ARG A 190 -2.15 -41.69 -9.03
C ARG A 190 -2.60 -42.86 -8.17
N LEU A 191 -1.67 -43.74 -7.78
CA LEU A 191 -1.95 -44.94 -6.98
C LEU A 191 -1.64 -44.72 -5.49
N GLU A 192 -0.85 -43.71 -5.16
CA GLU A 192 -0.43 -43.40 -3.80
C GLU A 192 -1.62 -43.04 -2.89
N ASP A 193 -1.58 -43.54 -1.65
CA ASP A 193 -2.58 -43.19 -0.63
C ASP A 193 -2.23 -41.84 0.03
N TRP A 194 -2.87 -40.81 -0.47
CA TRP A 194 -2.70 -39.44 0.00
C TRP A 194 -3.43 -39.12 1.31
N SER A 195 -4.14 -40.07 1.93
CA SER A 195 -5.01 -39.81 3.10
C SER A 195 -4.30 -39.12 4.27
N CYS A 196 -3.04 -39.49 4.54
CA CYS A 196 -2.25 -38.88 5.63
C CYS A 196 -1.94 -37.41 5.32
N ALA A 197 -1.42 -37.12 4.12
CA ALA A 197 -1.12 -35.77 3.69
C ALA A 197 -2.39 -34.92 3.56
N GLN A 198 -3.49 -35.47 3.05
CA GLN A 198 -4.78 -34.79 2.96
C GLN A 198 -5.31 -34.39 4.34
N LYS A 199 -5.19 -35.23 5.36
CA LYS A 199 -5.57 -34.89 6.75
C LYS A 199 -4.70 -33.76 7.30
N TYR A 200 -3.39 -33.82 7.09
CA TYR A 200 -2.47 -32.76 7.51
C TYR A 200 -2.83 -31.42 6.84
N TRP A 201 -2.94 -31.40 5.51
CA TRP A 201 -3.28 -30.18 4.78
C TRP A 201 -4.68 -29.67 5.12
N SER A 202 -5.67 -30.54 5.33
CA SER A 202 -7.01 -30.11 5.79
C SER A 202 -6.93 -29.38 7.13
N HIS A 203 -6.08 -29.83 8.04
CA HIS A 203 -5.87 -29.17 9.34
C HIS A 203 -5.18 -27.82 9.18
N VAL A 204 -4.09 -27.76 8.40
CA VAL A 204 -3.34 -26.51 8.12
C VAL A 204 -4.20 -25.48 7.40
N LEU A 205 -5.06 -25.91 6.49
CA LEU A 205 -5.91 -25.02 5.70
C LEU A 205 -7.19 -24.61 6.45
N ALA A 206 -7.64 -25.40 7.43
CA ALA A 206 -8.80 -25.04 8.26
C ALA A 206 -8.54 -23.81 9.14
N THR A 207 -7.28 -23.48 9.43
CA THR A 207 -6.91 -22.28 10.19
C THR A 207 -6.86 -21.01 9.32
N LEU A 208 -7.09 -21.14 8.01
CA LEU A 208 -7.23 -19.99 7.11
C LEU A 208 -8.65 -19.41 7.28
N ASP A 209 -8.83 -18.49 8.22
CA ASP A 209 -9.95 -17.55 8.17
C ASP A 209 -9.81 -16.79 6.85
N ASN A 210 -10.78 -16.91 5.93
CA ASN A 210 -10.79 -16.37 4.57
C ASN A 210 -9.76 -15.25 4.37
N PRO A 211 -8.51 -15.62 4.03
CA PRO A 211 -7.44 -14.67 4.12
C PRO A 211 -7.57 -13.83 2.86
N ILE A 212 -7.79 -12.54 3.08
CA ILE A 212 -7.60 -11.44 2.15
C ILE A 212 -8.87 -11.09 1.36
N ASP A 213 -9.21 -9.80 1.42
CA ASP A 213 -10.11 -9.10 0.51
C ASP A 213 -9.44 -9.00 -0.88
N GLN A 214 -9.18 -10.17 -1.48
CA GLN A 214 -8.68 -10.37 -2.84
C GLN A 214 -9.86 -10.54 -3.80
N GLN A 215 -10.94 -9.78 -3.58
CA GLN A 215 -12.15 -9.87 -4.40
C GLN A 215 -11.96 -9.32 -5.84
N ASN A 216 -10.86 -8.61 -6.13
CA ASN A 216 -10.59 -8.04 -7.45
C ASN A 216 -9.82 -8.94 -8.43
N PHE A 217 -9.45 -10.17 -8.04
CA PHE A 217 -8.38 -10.92 -8.72
C PHE A 217 -8.84 -11.84 -9.85
N MET A 218 -10.11 -11.79 -10.23
CA MET A 218 -10.71 -12.83 -11.06
C MET A 218 -10.38 -12.77 -12.57
N MET A 219 -9.68 -11.75 -13.10
CA MET A 219 -9.28 -11.75 -14.51
C MET A 219 -7.93 -11.06 -14.76
N ARG A 220 -6.85 -11.87 -14.89
CA ARG A 220 -5.54 -11.42 -15.39
C ARG A 220 -5.60 -11.19 -16.90
N LYS A 221 -5.15 -10.02 -17.39
CA LYS A 221 -5.10 -9.63 -18.81
C LYS A 221 -3.74 -9.89 -19.46
N GLY A 222 -2.81 -10.50 -18.72
CA GLY A 222 -1.70 -11.29 -19.28
C GLY A 222 -0.37 -10.58 -19.50
N LYS A 223 -0.17 -9.35 -19.00
CA LYS A 223 1.12 -8.65 -19.11
C LYS A 223 1.80 -8.50 -17.76
N ASP A 224 3.10 -8.75 -17.77
CA ASP A 224 3.97 -8.66 -16.60
C ASP A 224 5.02 -7.58 -16.79
N HIS A 225 5.55 -7.11 -15.66
CA HIS A 225 6.78 -6.34 -15.63
C HIS A 225 7.79 -7.03 -14.72
N ILE A 226 8.97 -7.29 -15.29
CA ILE A 226 10.05 -8.01 -14.63
C ILE A 226 11.13 -7.01 -14.26
N VAL A 227 11.52 -6.98 -12.99
CA VAL A 227 12.62 -6.18 -12.46
C VAL A 227 13.66 -7.11 -11.88
N ASN A 228 14.87 -7.06 -12.43
CA ASN A 228 16.03 -7.81 -11.96
C ASN A 228 17.00 -6.85 -11.28
N PHE A 229 17.54 -7.24 -10.13
CA PHE A 229 18.62 -6.48 -9.49
C PHE A 229 19.57 -7.41 -8.73
N ASP A 230 20.83 -6.99 -8.66
CA ASP A 230 21.87 -7.73 -7.96
C ASP A 230 22.01 -7.24 -6.51
N LEU A 231 22.26 -8.18 -5.59
CA LEU A 231 22.74 -7.82 -4.27
C LEU A 231 24.23 -7.46 -4.37
N ASN A 232 24.61 -6.31 -3.82
CA ASN A 232 26.02 -5.92 -3.80
C ASN A 232 26.85 -6.92 -2.96
N HIS A 233 28.16 -6.97 -3.23
CA HIS A 233 29.05 -7.96 -2.62
C HIS A 233 29.06 -7.93 -1.08
N ASP A 234 29.02 -6.73 -0.49
CA ASP A 234 28.97 -6.56 0.97
C ASP A 234 27.69 -7.15 1.59
N LEU A 235 26.54 -6.95 0.94
CA LEU A 235 25.25 -7.47 1.38
C LEU A 235 25.19 -9.00 1.24
N VAL A 236 25.77 -9.57 0.18
CA VAL A 236 25.85 -11.03 0.00
C VAL A 236 26.70 -11.67 1.11
N ILE A 237 27.85 -11.08 1.45
CA ILE A 237 28.67 -11.58 2.58
C ILE A 237 27.85 -11.58 3.87
N LYS A 238 27.15 -10.49 4.17
CA LYS A 238 26.34 -10.35 5.39
C LYS A 238 25.17 -11.33 5.42
N LEU A 239 24.47 -11.51 4.29
CA LEU A 239 23.41 -12.51 4.15
C LEU A 239 23.94 -13.94 4.37
N ASN A 240 25.04 -14.31 3.72
CA ASN A 240 25.65 -15.64 3.89
C ASN A 240 26.15 -15.86 5.32
N HIS A 241 26.70 -14.82 5.95
CA HIS A 241 27.07 -14.85 7.36
C HIS A 241 25.84 -15.12 8.25
N PHE A 242 24.74 -14.39 8.05
CA PHE A 242 23.48 -14.59 8.78
C PHE A 242 22.94 -16.01 8.62
N ILE A 243 22.91 -16.53 7.37
CA ILE A 243 22.48 -17.89 7.04
C ILE A 243 23.32 -18.91 7.81
N SER A 244 24.64 -18.76 7.79
CA SER A 244 25.57 -19.68 8.48
C SER A 244 25.44 -19.64 10.01
N GLN A 245 25.32 -18.44 10.60
CA GLN A 245 25.20 -18.29 12.06
C GLN A 245 23.87 -18.81 12.59
N SER A 246 22.80 -18.67 11.82
CA SER A 246 21.45 -19.09 12.22
C SER A 246 21.15 -20.55 11.89
N ASN A 247 22.06 -21.28 11.23
CA ASN A 247 21.84 -22.63 10.70
C ASN A 247 20.58 -22.74 9.81
N LEU A 248 20.38 -21.76 8.92
CA LEU A 248 19.25 -21.70 8.01
C LEU A 248 19.70 -21.84 6.55
N THR A 249 18.76 -21.87 5.61
CA THR A 249 19.06 -21.84 4.17
C THR A 249 18.69 -20.51 3.53
N LEU A 250 19.25 -20.20 2.35
CA LEU A 250 18.86 -19.03 1.56
C LEU A 250 17.36 -18.99 1.28
N PHE A 251 16.75 -20.15 1.00
CA PHE A 251 15.31 -20.27 0.80
C PHE A 251 14.52 -19.82 2.04
N GLN A 252 14.89 -20.27 3.23
CA GLN A 252 14.17 -19.93 4.47
C GLN A 252 14.31 -18.44 4.81
N VAL A 253 15.51 -17.88 4.65
CA VAL A 253 15.78 -16.46 4.93
C VAL A 253 15.15 -15.55 3.88
N GLY A 254 15.24 -15.91 2.60
CA GLY A 254 14.62 -15.16 1.50
C GLY A 254 13.09 -15.16 1.59
N LEU A 255 12.49 -16.31 1.92
CA LEU A 255 11.04 -16.41 2.13
C LEU A 255 10.58 -15.57 3.32
N ALA A 256 11.34 -15.57 4.42
CA ALA A 256 11.08 -14.72 5.57
C ALA A 256 11.11 -13.23 5.18
N ALA A 257 12.14 -12.82 4.44
CA ALA A 257 12.24 -11.44 3.96
C ALA A 257 11.06 -11.08 3.05
N PHE A 258 10.66 -11.99 2.15
CA PHE A 258 9.51 -11.76 1.27
C PHE A 258 8.20 -11.58 2.05
N PHE A 259 7.93 -12.42 3.05
CA PHE A 259 6.76 -12.23 3.94
C PHE A 259 6.80 -10.90 4.70
N VAL A 260 7.96 -10.51 5.22
CA VAL A 260 8.13 -9.20 5.88
C VAL A 260 7.85 -8.06 4.90
N PHE A 261 8.27 -8.19 3.65
CA PHE A 261 7.97 -7.21 2.62
C PHE A 261 6.47 -7.11 2.32
N LEU A 262 5.77 -8.23 2.19
CA LEU A 262 4.31 -8.25 2.01
C LEU A 262 3.59 -7.59 3.20
N PHE A 263 4.02 -7.88 4.42
CA PHE A 263 3.53 -7.20 5.63
C PHE A 263 3.72 -5.69 5.57
N LYS A 264 4.92 -5.25 5.22
CA LYS A 264 5.18 -3.82 5.07
C LYS A 264 4.34 -3.19 3.96
N MET A 265 4.16 -3.86 2.83
CA MET A 265 3.30 -3.37 1.74
C MET A 265 1.82 -3.31 2.13
N SER A 266 1.38 -4.09 3.13
CA SER A 266 0.02 -4.05 3.70
C SER A 266 -0.19 -2.96 4.78
N ASN A 267 0.69 -1.95 4.82
CA ASN A 267 0.69 -0.88 5.84
C ASN A 267 0.79 -1.41 7.28
N ASN A 268 1.44 -2.57 7.46
CA ASN A 268 1.53 -3.26 8.76
C ASN A 268 0.19 -3.73 9.35
N GLN A 269 -0.91 -3.71 8.59
CA GLN A 269 -2.25 -4.06 9.08
C GLN A 269 -2.58 -5.55 8.91
N GLN A 270 -2.20 -6.12 7.76
CA GLN A 270 -2.48 -7.52 7.51
C GLN A 270 -1.42 -8.38 8.21
N LEU A 271 -1.84 -9.29 9.08
CA LEU A 271 -0.92 -10.18 9.81
C LEU A 271 -0.81 -11.56 9.18
N ASP A 272 -1.83 -11.99 8.45
CA ASP A 272 -1.98 -13.35 7.94
C ASP A 272 -1.68 -13.38 6.43
N PHE A 273 -0.67 -14.16 6.02
CA PHE A 273 -0.23 -14.25 4.63
C PHE A 273 -0.19 -15.70 4.16
N CYS A 274 -0.60 -15.92 2.91
CA CYS A 274 -0.42 -17.19 2.20
C CYS A 274 0.35 -16.93 0.91
N THR A 275 1.52 -17.56 0.76
CA THR A 275 2.38 -17.47 -0.43
C THR A 275 2.65 -18.88 -0.95
N GLY A 276 2.57 -19.09 -2.25
CA GLY A 276 3.00 -20.34 -2.87
C GLY A 276 4.53 -20.48 -2.80
N ILE A 277 5.01 -21.68 -2.46
CA ILE A 277 6.42 -22.04 -2.55
C ILE A 277 6.62 -23.17 -3.55
N VAL A 278 7.67 -23.08 -4.36
CA VAL A 278 8.02 -24.13 -5.33
C VAL A 278 9.00 -25.11 -4.71
N ILE A 279 8.69 -26.40 -4.81
CA ILE A 279 9.62 -27.48 -4.49
C ILE A 279 9.91 -28.32 -5.73
N ALA A 280 11.15 -28.79 -5.87
CA ALA A 280 11.53 -29.65 -7.01
C ALA A 280 10.81 -31.02 -7.01
N ASN A 281 10.36 -31.48 -5.83
CA ASN A 281 9.54 -32.68 -5.66
C ASN A 281 10.15 -33.97 -6.28
N ARG A 282 11.46 -34.17 -6.07
CA ARG A 282 12.21 -35.37 -6.48
C ARG A 282 12.75 -36.12 -5.25
N PRO A 283 11.88 -36.79 -4.46
CA PRO A 283 12.28 -37.38 -3.18
C PRO A 283 13.21 -38.59 -3.33
N GLN A 284 13.09 -39.32 -4.42
CA GLN A 284 13.85 -40.53 -4.68
C GLN A 284 15.07 -40.22 -5.55
N TYR A 285 16.20 -40.85 -5.22
CA TYR A 285 17.45 -40.70 -5.97
C TYR A 285 17.27 -41.03 -7.47
N GLN A 286 16.46 -42.05 -7.78
CA GLN A 286 16.16 -42.46 -9.15
C GLN A 286 15.51 -41.33 -9.98
N LEU A 287 14.78 -40.41 -9.34
CA LEU A 287 14.10 -39.32 -10.03
C LEU A 287 15.03 -38.14 -10.35
N GLN A 288 16.24 -38.10 -9.79
CA GLN A 288 17.14 -36.95 -9.95
C GLN A 288 17.71 -36.79 -11.36
N ASN A 289 17.73 -37.86 -12.17
CA ASN A 289 18.35 -37.89 -13.50
C ASN A 289 17.35 -38.09 -14.65
N ILE A 290 16.05 -37.91 -14.40
CA ILE A 290 14.98 -38.10 -15.40
C ILE A 290 14.41 -36.74 -15.83
N LEU A 291 14.21 -36.55 -17.13
CA LEU A 291 13.46 -35.39 -17.62
C LEU A 291 11.97 -35.51 -17.31
N GLY A 292 11.35 -34.42 -16.88
CA GLY A 292 9.91 -34.32 -16.66
C GLY A 292 9.53 -33.14 -15.79
N PHE A 293 8.24 -32.86 -15.70
CA PHE A 293 7.73 -31.83 -14.80
C PHE A 293 7.38 -32.42 -13.44
N PHE A 294 8.25 -32.25 -12.45
CA PHE A 294 8.02 -32.75 -11.08
C PHE A 294 7.61 -31.65 -10.11
N ALA A 295 8.01 -30.40 -10.40
CA ALA A 295 7.82 -29.26 -9.53
C ALA A 295 6.39 -29.18 -8.96
N ASN A 296 6.30 -29.04 -7.64
CA ASN A 296 5.03 -28.91 -6.93
C ASN A 296 4.96 -27.55 -6.23
N ILE A 297 3.75 -27.02 -6.09
CA ILE A 297 3.50 -25.74 -5.43
C ILE A 297 2.76 -26.02 -4.13
N LEU A 298 3.33 -25.55 -3.02
CA LEU A 298 2.75 -25.73 -1.69
C LEU A 298 2.33 -24.38 -1.10
N PRO A 299 1.17 -24.29 -0.42
CA PRO A 299 0.82 -23.08 0.31
C PRO A 299 1.71 -22.96 1.55
N CYS A 300 2.38 -21.83 1.69
CA CYS A 300 3.05 -21.42 2.92
C CYS A 300 2.19 -20.35 3.59
N TYR A 301 1.52 -20.74 4.67
CA TYR A 301 0.74 -19.82 5.48
C TYR A 301 1.53 -19.39 6.71
N MET A 302 1.70 -18.09 6.89
CA MET A 302 2.42 -17.51 8.01
C MET A 302 1.66 -16.31 8.57
N ARG A 303 1.41 -16.34 9.87
CA ARG A 303 1.00 -15.16 10.65
C ARG A 303 2.23 -14.40 11.16
N ILE A 304 2.34 -13.13 10.83
CA ILE A 304 3.43 -12.25 11.28
C ILE A 304 3.07 -11.69 12.66
N ASP A 305 4.00 -11.81 13.60
CA ASP A 305 4.01 -11.06 14.85
C ASP A 305 4.90 -9.84 14.62
N PRO A 306 4.36 -8.61 14.56
CA PRO A 306 5.14 -7.41 14.27
C PRO A 306 6.25 -7.15 15.29
N CYS A 307 6.05 -7.57 16.54
CA CYS A 307 6.99 -7.36 17.65
C CYS A 307 8.12 -8.41 17.70
N GLN A 308 8.02 -9.51 16.95
CA GLN A 308 9.07 -10.53 16.91
C GLN A 308 10.29 -10.04 16.11
N SER A 309 11.47 -10.60 16.42
CA SER A 309 12.67 -10.36 15.60
C SER A 309 12.62 -11.14 14.28
N PHE A 310 13.33 -10.64 13.27
CA PHE A 310 13.45 -11.32 11.97
C PHE A 310 13.98 -12.75 12.12
N THR A 311 15.01 -12.97 12.93
CA THR A 311 15.59 -14.31 13.18
C THR A 311 14.58 -15.28 13.77
N LYS A 312 13.79 -14.84 14.76
CA LYS A 312 12.73 -15.67 15.34
C LYS A 312 11.69 -16.05 14.28
N PHE A 313 11.36 -15.12 13.38
CA PHE A 313 10.45 -15.41 12.26
C PHE A 313 11.05 -16.41 11.26
N CYS A 314 12.33 -16.28 10.90
CA CYS A 314 13.01 -17.27 10.06
C CYS A 314 12.98 -18.68 10.66
N HIS A 315 13.16 -18.83 11.98
CA HIS A 315 13.04 -20.13 12.64
C HIS A 315 11.61 -20.68 12.65
N ARG A 316 10.58 -19.83 12.66
CA ARG A 316 9.19 -20.29 12.47
C ARG A 316 8.97 -20.84 11.07
N ILE A 317 9.54 -20.20 10.05
CA ILE A 317 9.52 -20.71 8.67
C ILE A 317 10.29 -22.02 8.56
N HIS A 318 11.44 -22.13 9.24
CA HIS A 318 12.19 -23.38 9.32
C HIS A 318 11.35 -24.51 9.92
N GLN A 319 10.67 -24.26 11.05
CA GLN A 319 9.79 -25.24 11.68
C GLN A 319 8.65 -25.64 10.75
N PHE A 320 7.98 -24.67 10.13
CA PHE A 320 6.95 -24.94 9.11
C PHE A 320 7.47 -25.84 8.00
N TYR A 321 8.69 -25.54 7.48
CA TYR A 321 9.30 -26.35 6.43
C TYR A 321 9.51 -27.80 6.88
N LEU A 322 9.99 -28.04 8.11
CA LEU A 322 10.14 -29.38 8.66
C LEU A 322 8.81 -30.13 8.78
N ASP A 323 7.75 -29.43 9.21
CA ASP A 323 6.43 -30.01 9.41
C ASP A 323 5.76 -30.41 8.09
N ILE A 324 5.98 -29.64 7.01
CA ILE A 324 5.41 -29.96 5.68
C ILE A 324 6.18 -31.03 4.93
N LEU A 325 7.47 -31.27 5.22
CA LEU A 325 8.32 -32.18 4.43
C LEU A 325 7.68 -33.56 4.18
N PRO A 326 7.12 -34.27 5.20
CA PRO A 326 6.48 -35.57 5.00
C PRO A 326 5.20 -35.52 4.15
N HIS A 327 4.61 -34.34 3.98
CA HIS A 327 3.33 -34.11 3.30
C HIS A 327 3.48 -33.29 2.00
N SER A 328 4.71 -32.94 1.65
CA SER A 328 5.07 -32.03 0.55
C SER A 328 4.81 -32.61 -0.84
N HIS A 329 4.67 -33.93 -0.93
CA HIS A 329 4.42 -34.65 -2.18
C HIS A 329 2.95 -34.66 -2.61
N LEU A 330 2.01 -34.21 -1.74
CA LEU A 330 0.61 -34.12 -2.13
C LEU A 330 0.48 -33.13 -3.29
N PRO A 331 -0.09 -33.54 -4.45
CA PRO A 331 -0.19 -32.65 -5.59
C PRO A 331 -1.01 -31.41 -5.28
N TYR A 332 -0.57 -30.25 -5.77
CA TYR A 332 -1.25 -28.96 -5.60
C TYR A 332 -2.77 -29.02 -5.87
N GLN A 333 -3.19 -29.77 -6.90
CA GLN A 333 -4.59 -29.92 -7.30
C GLN A 333 -5.42 -30.61 -6.22
N GLU A 334 -4.82 -31.55 -5.49
CA GLU A 334 -5.46 -32.20 -4.35
C GLU A 334 -5.50 -31.26 -3.14
N ILE A 335 -4.46 -30.45 -2.91
CA ILE A 335 -4.45 -29.43 -1.86
C ILE A 335 -5.59 -28.41 -2.07
N VAL A 336 -5.76 -27.88 -3.29
CA VAL A 336 -6.82 -26.90 -3.60
C VAL A 336 -8.22 -27.47 -3.41
N LYS A 337 -8.43 -28.77 -3.66
CA LYS A 337 -9.73 -29.42 -3.40
C LYS A 337 -10.11 -29.41 -1.92
N LEU A 338 -9.13 -29.41 -1.01
CA LEU A 338 -9.38 -29.38 0.44
C LEU A 338 -9.84 -28.00 0.91
N CYS A 339 -9.49 -26.93 0.19
CA CYS A 339 -9.91 -25.57 0.50
C CYS A 339 -10.16 -24.81 -0.82
N PRO A 340 -11.40 -24.78 -1.35
CA PRO A 340 -11.71 -24.13 -2.62
C PRO A 340 -11.31 -22.64 -2.68
N ASN A 341 -11.33 -21.94 -1.54
CA ASN A 341 -10.95 -20.53 -1.44
C ASN A 341 -9.42 -20.31 -1.46
N LEU A 342 -8.61 -21.37 -1.33
CA LEU A 342 -7.15 -21.29 -1.36
C LEU A 342 -6.62 -20.90 -2.74
N GLY A 343 -7.32 -21.29 -3.81
CA GLY A 343 -6.88 -21.07 -5.19
C GLY A 343 -6.56 -19.59 -5.48
N PRO A 344 -7.51 -18.65 -5.27
CA PRO A 344 -7.24 -17.23 -5.40
C PRO A 344 -6.10 -16.73 -4.49
N SER A 345 -6.06 -17.17 -3.22
CA SER A 345 -5.10 -16.68 -2.23
C SER A 345 -3.66 -17.11 -2.51
N ILE A 346 -3.42 -18.37 -2.90
CA ILE A 346 -2.08 -18.84 -3.23
C ILE A 346 -1.58 -18.26 -4.56
N LEU A 347 -2.49 -17.97 -5.49
CA LEU A 347 -2.18 -17.34 -6.78
C LEU A 347 -1.86 -15.84 -6.64
N TRP A 348 -1.97 -15.23 -5.47
CA TRP A 348 -1.50 -13.86 -5.29
C TRP A 348 0.01 -13.75 -5.37
N SER A 349 0.74 -14.59 -4.64
CA SER A 349 2.20 -14.50 -4.53
C SER A 349 2.91 -15.84 -4.59
N LEU A 350 4.08 -15.87 -5.26
CA LEU A 350 4.98 -17.02 -5.31
C LEU A 350 6.40 -16.64 -4.88
N PHE A 351 7.05 -17.53 -4.12
CA PHE A 351 8.45 -17.42 -3.77
C PHE A 351 9.23 -18.67 -4.21
N LEU A 352 10.42 -18.46 -4.78
CA LEU A 352 11.33 -19.55 -5.10
C LEU A 352 12.80 -19.13 -4.98
N VAL A 353 13.68 -20.14 -4.87
CA VAL A 353 15.12 -19.96 -4.98
C VAL A 353 15.63 -20.87 -6.07
N GLU A 354 16.36 -20.29 -7.00
CA GLU A 354 17.02 -20.99 -8.09
C GLU A 354 18.53 -20.98 -7.88
N THR A 355 19.16 -22.08 -8.30
CA THR A 355 20.61 -22.16 -8.35
C THR A 355 21.05 -21.93 -9.79
N ALA A 356 22.01 -21.03 -9.98
CA ALA A 356 22.57 -20.75 -11.30
C ALA A 356 23.09 -22.03 -11.97
N ILE A 357 23.08 -22.02 -13.30
CA ILE A 357 23.61 -23.12 -14.09
C ILE A 357 25.13 -23.09 -14.03
N ASP A 358 25.76 -24.25 -13.84
CA ASP A 358 27.22 -24.41 -13.83
C ASP A 358 27.84 -23.92 -15.16
N SER A 359 28.94 -23.15 -15.09
CA SER A 359 29.66 -22.66 -16.29
C SER A 359 30.02 -23.77 -17.27
N SER A 360 30.30 -24.98 -16.79
CA SER A 360 30.60 -26.14 -17.65
C SER A 360 29.40 -26.64 -18.46
N LEU A 361 28.19 -26.19 -18.15
CA LEU A 361 26.97 -26.39 -18.93
C LEU A 361 26.61 -25.14 -19.77
N GLN A 362 27.03 -23.95 -19.31
CA GLN A 362 26.91 -22.71 -20.09
C GLN A 362 27.90 -22.68 -21.27
N HIS A 363 29.09 -23.26 -21.09
CA HIS A 363 30.14 -23.33 -22.11
C HIS A 363 30.41 -24.80 -22.45
N ILE A 364 29.82 -25.29 -23.54
CA ILE A 364 30.02 -26.66 -24.02
C ILE A 364 31.17 -26.65 -25.02
N GLU A 365 32.35 -27.10 -24.58
CA GLU A 365 33.50 -27.35 -25.46
C GLU A 365 33.30 -28.66 -26.20
N ILE A 366 33.06 -28.60 -27.51
CA ILE A 366 32.79 -29.79 -28.34
C ILE A 366 34.10 -30.41 -28.86
N ASP A 367 35.06 -29.55 -29.19
CA ASP A 367 36.45 -29.86 -29.55
C ASP A 367 37.33 -28.60 -29.36
N GLU A 368 38.62 -28.68 -29.69
CA GLU A 368 39.60 -27.57 -29.53
C GLU A 368 39.22 -26.27 -30.26
N ARG A 369 38.25 -26.30 -31.19
CA ARG A 369 37.95 -25.19 -32.09
C ARG A 369 36.48 -24.78 -32.10
N THR A 370 35.58 -25.57 -31.52
CA THR A 370 34.14 -25.28 -31.46
C THR A 370 33.60 -25.32 -30.04
N THR A 371 32.94 -24.23 -29.66
CA THR A 371 32.27 -24.05 -28.37
C THR A 371 30.85 -23.56 -28.55
N LEU A 372 29.91 -24.08 -27.77
CA LEU A 372 28.57 -23.51 -27.63
C LEU A 372 28.52 -22.70 -26.34
N ASN A 373 28.23 -21.41 -26.46
CA ASN A 373 28.10 -20.51 -25.32
C ASN A 373 26.63 -20.18 -25.12
N MET A 374 26.08 -20.53 -23.96
CA MET A 374 24.73 -20.15 -23.58
C MET A 374 24.66 -18.62 -23.53
N ILE A 375 23.73 -18.03 -24.27
CA ILE A 375 23.54 -16.58 -24.31
C ILE A 375 22.19 -16.14 -23.71
N GLY A 376 21.36 -17.11 -23.31
CA GLY A 376 20.07 -16.83 -22.69
C GLY A 376 19.25 -18.09 -22.41
N ARG A 377 18.28 -17.92 -21.53
CA ARG A 377 17.21 -18.86 -21.20
C ARG A 377 16.03 -18.02 -20.68
N ASN A 378 14.80 -18.42 -20.97
CA ASN A 378 13.66 -17.87 -20.25
C ASN A 378 13.55 -18.56 -18.87
N VAL A 379 13.98 -17.84 -17.85
CA VAL A 379 13.98 -18.38 -16.47
C VAL A 379 12.59 -18.28 -15.84
N LEU A 380 11.76 -17.35 -16.31
CA LEU A 380 10.56 -16.88 -15.59
C LEU A 380 9.27 -16.91 -16.41
N SER A 381 9.30 -17.24 -17.70
CA SER A 381 8.11 -17.10 -18.54
C SER A 381 7.06 -18.19 -18.32
N THR A 382 7.44 -19.32 -17.70
CA THR A 382 6.62 -20.55 -17.66
C THR A 382 6.12 -20.95 -16.29
N HIS A 383 6.79 -20.56 -15.20
CA HIS A 383 6.31 -20.84 -13.83
C HIS A 383 5.11 -19.96 -13.41
N ILE A 384 4.78 -18.90 -14.17
CA ILE A 384 4.36 -17.60 -13.58
C ILE A 384 3.03 -17.04 -14.13
N ALA A 385 2.41 -17.68 -15.11
CA ALA A 385 1.24 -17.16 -15.84
C ALA A 385 -0.03 -16.88 -15.01
N ASN A 386 -0.07 -17.33 -13.74
CA ASN A 386 -1.23 -17.18 -12.87
C ASN A 386 -0.96 -16.39 -11.58
N PHE A 387 0.28 -15.99 -11.30
CA PHE A 387 0.58 -15.28 -10.05
C PHE A 387 0.55 -13.76 -10.21
N GLY A 388 0.12 -13.05 -9.17
CA GLY A 388 0.14 -11.59 -9.12
C GLY A 388 1.54 -11.01 -8.91
N LEU A 389 2.31 -11.62 -8.01
CA LEU A 389 3.64 -11.18 -7.59
C LEU A 389 4.56 -12.37 -7.35
N ILE A 390 5.71 -12.41 -8.01
CA ILE A 390 6.72 -13.43 -7.82
C ILE A 390 8.03 -12.81 -7.39
N CYS A 391 8.64 -13.39 -6.37
CA CYS A 391 9.99 -13.09 -5.92
C CYS A 391 10.87 -14.33 -6.05
N ALA A 392 11.87 -14.27 -6.92
CA ALA A 392 12.84 -15.33 -7.13
C ALA A 392 14.25 -14.86 -6.73
N PHE A 393 14.95 -15.66 -5.92
CA PHE A 393 16.37 -15.45 -5.66
C PHE A 393 17.19 -16.40 -6.55
N HIS A 394 18.24 -15.88 -7.17
CA HIS A 394 19.14 -16.68 -8.00
C HIS A 394 20.53 -16.69 -7.35
N GLU A 395 20.98 -17.88 -6.92
CA GLU A 395 22.28 -18.10 -6.29
C GLU A 395 23.35 -18.43 -7.36
N HIS A 396 24.29 -17.51 -7.59
CA HIS A 396 25.40 -17.66 -8.55
C HIS A 396 26.68 -18.11 -7.83
N ARG A 397 26.77 -19.41 -7.55
CA ARG A 397 27.84 -20.00 -6.72
C ARG A 397 29.26 -19.74 -7.21
N GLN A 398 29.48 -19.55 -8.51
CA GLN A 398 30.82 -19.38 -9.08
C GLN A 398 31.43 -18.02 -8.78
N ASN A 399 30.61 -16.98 -8.75
CA ASN A 399 31.03 -15.60 -8.48
C ASN A 399 30.62 -15.15 -7.08
N GLU A 400 30.05 -16.06 -6.28
CA GLU A 400 29.51 -15.79 -4.95
C GLU A 400 28.53 -14.60 -4.94
N THR A 401 27.70 -14.47 -5.98
CA THR A 401 26.70 -13.40 -6.09
C THR A 401 25.28 -13.95 -5.97
N ILE A 402 24.35 -13.06 -5.58
CA ILE A 402 22.93 -13.36 -5.53
C ILE A 402 22.19 -12.25 -6.28
N SER A 403 21.35 -12.62 -7.23
CA SER A 403 20.44 -11.71 -7.92
C SER A 403 19.00 -12.02 -7.54
N ILE A 404 18.12 -11.03 -7.62
CA ILE A 404 16.70 -11.18 -7.28
C ILE A 404 15.86 -10.70 -8.47
N THR A 405 14.81 -11.44 -8.75
CA THR A 405 13.81 -11.08 -9.74
C THR A 405 12.45 -10.86 -9.10
N PHE A 406 11.85 -9.70 -9.39
CA PHE A 406 10.43 -9.44 -9.20
C PHE A 406 9.72 -9.59 -10.53
N ASN A 407 8.77 -10.52 -10.63
CA ASN A 407 7.82 -10.56 -11.74
C ASN A 407 6.42 -10.21 -11.20
N VAL A 408 5.83 -9.12 -11.68
CA VAL A 408 4.56 -8.61 -11.18
C VAL A 408 3.59 -8.34 -12.32
N SER A 409 2.33 -8.71 -12.15
CA SER A 409 1.28 -8.44 -13.14
C SER A 409 0.98 -6.94 -13.24
N LEU A 410 0.93 -6.44 -14.47
CA LEU A 410 0.52 -5.07 -14.79
C LEU A 410 -0.98 -4.83 -14.58
N ASP A 411 -1.76 -5.88 -14.29
CA ASP A 411 -3.14 -5.73 -13.84
C ASP A 411 -3.23 -5.21 -12.39
N LEU A 412 -2.15 -5.33 -11.63
CA LEU A 412 -2.10 -4.98 -10.21
C LEU A 412 -1.41 -3.65 -9.96
N PHE A 413 -0.27 -3.45 -10.60
CA PHE A 413 0.60 -2.30 -10.39
C PHE A 413 1.17 -1.82 -11.71
N ASP A 414 1.35 -0.51 -11.86
CA ASP A 414 2.08 0.03 -12.99
C ASP A 414 3.60 -0.26 -12.89
N ARG A 415 4.32 -0.04 -13.99
CA ARG A 415 5.77 -0.30 -14.08
C ARG A 415 6.57 0.45 -13.03
N ILE A 416 6.24 1.73 -12.80
CA ILE A 416 6.96 2.61 -11.88
C ILE A 416 6.81 2.09 -10.45
N THR A 417 5.60 1.65 -10.08
CA THR A 417 5.29 1.06 -8.79
C THR A 417 6.08 -0.23 -8.57
N ILE A 418 6.15 -1.09 -9.59
CA ILE A 418 6.89 -2.36 -9.54
C ILE A 418 8.40 -2.13 -9.39
N GLU A 419 8.97 -1.17 -10.13
CA GLU A 419 10.38 -0.78 -9.97
C GLU A 419 10.66 -0.26 -8.56
N LYS A 420 9.77 0.59 -8.02
CA LYS A 420 9.87 1.06 -6.63
C LYS A 420 9.74 -0.08 -5.61
N MET A 421 8.85 -1.05 -5.83
CA MET A 421 8.72 -2.23 -4.97
C MET A 421 10.06 -2.99 -4.88
N ALA A 422 10.72 -3.22 -6.01
CA ALA A 422 12.02 -3.88 -6.04
C ALA A 422 13.10 -3.06 -5.29
N GLN A 423 13.13 -1.73 -5.49
CA GLN A 423 14.05 -0.84 -4.75
C GLN A 423 13.80 -0.88 -3.24
N ARG A 424 12.53 -0.89 -2.82
CA ARG A 424 12.15 -0.98 -1.41
C ARG A 424 12.49 -2.33 -0.78
N PHE A 425 12.29 -3.42 -1.52
CA PHE A 425 12.71 -4.73 -1.07
C PHE A 425 14.24 -4.78 -0.89
N HIS A 426 15.00 -4.27 -1.86
CA HIS A 426 16.45 -4.15 -1.75
C HIS A 426 16.87 -3.33 -0.51
N PHE A 427 16.25 -2.16 -0.29
CA PHE A 427 16.51 -1.32 0.89
C PHE A 427 16.15 -2.01 2.22
N MET A 428 15.09 -2.80 2.24
CA MET A 428 14.70 -3.59 3.40
C MET A 428 15.71 -4.71 3.68
N LEU A 429 16.23 -5.41 2.65
CA LEU A 429 17.29 -6.40 2.81
C LEU A 429 18.57 -5.76 3.39
N GLN A 430 18.92 -4.55 2.95
CA GLN A 430 20.03 -3.80 3.55
C GLN A 430 19.81 -3.56 5.05
N GLN A 431 18.61 -3.15 5.47
CA GLN A 431 18.30 -2.96 6.89
C GLN A 431 18.39 -4.27 7.69
N LEU A 432 17.89 -5.38 7.13
CA LEU A 432 17.89 -6.69 7.78
C LEU A 432 19.32 -7.21 8.03
N PHE A 433 20.22 -7.07 7.05
CA PHE A 433 21.54 -7.71 7.11
C PHE A 433 22.70 -6.76 7.47
N ASN A 434 22.46 -5.46 7.59
CA ASN A 434 23.47 -4.52 8.13
C ASN A 434 23.63 -4.60 9.66
N VAL A 435 22.84 -5.42 10.36
CA VAL A 435 22.95 -5.60 11.81
C VAL A 435 24.13 -6.53 12.14
N ILE A 436 25.07 -6.05 12.96
CA ILE A 436 26.30 -6.81 13.32
C ILE A 436 26.00 -7.95 14.30
N ASN A 437 25.04 -7.77 15.21
CA ASN A 437 24.64 -8.78 16.19
C ASN A 437 23.18 -9.20 15.99
N ILE A 438 22.98 -10.46 15.60
CA ILE A 438 21.66 -11.06 15.35
C ILE A 438 20.75 -10.99 16.59
N GLU A 439 21.32 -11.07 17.79
CA GLU A 439 20.58 -10.98 19.06
C GLU A 439 20.03 -9.57 19.36
N GLN A 440 20.55 -8.55 18.67
CA GLN A 440 20.09 -7.16 18.75
C GLN A 440 19.24 -6.77 17.54
N SER A 441 18.71 -7.75 16.80
CA SER A 441 17.82 -7.49 15.67
C SER A 441 16.56 -6.76 16.12
N LYS A 442 16.23 -5.69 15.40
CA LYS A 442 15.03 -4.90 15.63
C LYS A 442 13.77 -5.74 15.40
N PRO A 443 12.66 -5.42 16.07
CA PRO A 443 11.34 -5.94 15.72
C PRO A 443 11.00 -5.71 14.25
N ILE A 444 10.21 -6.60 13.66
CA ILE A 444 9.78 -6.50 12.25
C ILE A 444 9.06 -5.17 11.98
N TYR A 445 8.24 -4.67 12.93
CA TYR A 445 7.53 -3.39 12.74
C TYR A 445 8.49 -2.20 12.56
N GLU A 446 9.73 -2.21 13.07
CA GLU A 446 10.66 -1.08 12.94
C GLU A 446 11.33 -0.98 11.57
N LEU A 447 11.18 -1.98 10.70
CA LEU A 447 11.73 -1.92 9.35
C LEU A 447 10.96 -0.89 8.51
N SER A 448 11.67 -0.06 7.77
CA SER A 448 11.07 0.96 6.91
C SER A 448 11.13 0.58 5.44
N LEU A 449 10.09 0.92 4.67
CA LEU A 449 10.14 0.90 3.20
C LEU A 449 10.36 2.30 2.60
N ASN A 450 10.58 3.32 3.42
CA ASN A 450 10.88 4.67 2.94
C ASN A 450 12.28 4.70 2.36
N LEU A 451 12.38 4.92 1.05
CA LEU A 451 13.67 5.11 0.40
C LEU A 451 14.33 6.39 0.92
N PRO A 452 15.67 6.47 0.95
CA PRO A 452 16.38 7.65 1.47
C PRO A 452 15.91 8.99 0.85
N ASP A 453 15.68 9.02 -0.47
CA ASP A 453 15.20 10.22 -1.16
C ASP A 453 13.77 10.60 -0.75
N GLU A 454 12.92 9.61 -0.45
CA GLU A 454 11.55 9.84 0.04
C GLU A 454 11.57 10.41 1.46
N GLN A 455 12.47 9.91 2.33
CA GLN A 455 12.68 10.46 3.68
C GLN A 455 13.18 11.91 3.62
N LEU A 456 14.10 12.22 2.69
CA LEU A 456 14.59 13.58 2.48
C LEU A 456 13.48 14.51 1.98
N LEU A 457 12.66 14.04 1.05
CA LEU A 457 11.50 14.80 0.56
C LEU A 457 10.53 15.13 1.71
N MET A 458 10.15 14.14 2.52
CA MET A 458 9.27 14.35 3.68
C MET A 458 9.83 15.39 4.65
N LYS A 459 11.13 15.31 4.98
CA LYS A 459 11.81 16.31 5.80
C LYS A 459 11.79 17.70 5.18
N SER A 460 12.03 17.80 3.88
CA SER A 460 12.02 19.09 3.16
C SER A 460 10.63 19.74 3.16
N MET A 461 9.56 18.94 3.13
CA MET A 461 8.19 19.44 3.14
C MET A 461 7.76 19.99 4.51
N ASN A 462 8.44 19.57 5.58
CA ASN A 462 8.26 20.10 6.94
C ASN A 462 9.14 21.32 7.26
N ASN A 463 10.06 21.72 6.37
CA ASN A 463 10.87 22.91 6.56
C ASN A 463 10.06 24.18 6.24
N THR A 464 9.11 24.50 7.12
CA THR A 464 8.15 25.61 6.94
C THR A 464 8.38 26.78 7.90
N ASP A 465 9.46 26.73 8.67
CA ASP A 465 9.78 27.75 9.68
C ASP A 465 9.95 29.13 9.03
N ILE A 466 9.14 30.08 9.50
CA ILE A 466 9.26 31.49 9.15
C ILE A 466 9.23 32.35 10.40
N ILE A 467 10.08 33.38 10.41
CA ILE A 467 10.06 34.40 11.45
C ILE A 467 9.03 35.45 11.04
N PHE A 468 7.94 35.56 11.80
CA PHE A 468 6.98 36.66 11.61
C PHE A 468 7.61 38.00 11.99
N SER A 469 7.27 39.06 11.25
CA SER A 469 7.81 40.40 11.45
C SER A 469 7.38 41.07 12.75
N SER A 470 6.29 40.60 13.38
CA SER A 470 5.88 40.99 14.72
C SER A 470 5.40 39.78 15.52
N SER A 471 5.79 39.74 16.79
CA SER A 471 5.27 38.83 17.82
C SER A 471 4.29 39.59 18.72
N THR A 472 3.40 40.38 18.13
CA THR A 472 2.42 41.22 18.84
C THR A 472 1.04 40.60 18.75
N CYS A 473 0.20 40.84 19.75
CA CYS A 473 -1.21 40.44 19.72
C CYS A 473 -1.98 41.20 18.61
N ILE A 474 -3.02 40.58 18.05
CA ILE A 474 -3.84 41.14 16.95
C ILE A 474 -4.37 42.55 17.28
N HIS A 475 -4.78 42.80 18.53
CA HIS A 475 -5.29 44.11 18.93
C HIS A 475 -4.24 45.24 18.82
N TYR A 476 -2.94 44.96 18.95
CA TYR A 476 -1.89 45.97 18.73
C TYR A 476 -1.75 46.33 17.25
N GLU A 477 -1.80 45.34 16.37
CA GLU A 477 -1.75 45.57 14.92
C GLU A 477 -3.03 46.27 14.43
N PHE A 478 -4.19 45.95 15.02
CA PHE A 478 -5.42 46.70 14.80
C PHE A 478 -5.26 48.18 15.15
N VAL A 479 -4.74 48.51 16.34
CA VAL A 479 -4.52 49.92 16.74
C VAL A 479 -3.56 50.64 15.80
N LYS A 480 -2.48 49.98 15.34
CA LYS A 480 -1.60 50.54 14.30
C LYS A 480 -2.37 50.86 13.01
N GLN A 481 -3.20 49.93 12.53
CA GLN A 481 -4.03 50.15 11.35
C GLN A 481 -4.99 51.33 11.54
N VAL A 482 -5.58 51.49 12.72
CA VAL A 482 -6.44 52.65 13.03
C VAL A 482 -5.66 53.96 12.96
N MET A 483 -4.43 54.00 13.46
CA MET A 483 -3.58 55.19 13.40
C MET A 483 -3.24 55.60 11.95
N GLU A 484 -3.03 54.62 11.07
CA GLU A 484 -2.69 54.87 9.66
C GLU A 484 -3.92 55.12 8.78
N HIS A 485 -5.07 54.55 9.12
CA HIS A 485 -6.25 54.44 8.25
C HIS A 485 -7.57 54.81 8.94
N SER A 486 -7.54 55.72 9.90
CA SER A 486 -8.65 56.08 10.79
C SER A 486 -10.03 56.24 10.14
N GLN A 487 -10.12 56.96 9.02
CA GLN A 487 -11.38 57.27 8.33
C GLN A 487 -11.79 56.24 7.26
N LYS A 488 -11.00 55.17 7.05
CA LYS A 488 -11.39 54.11 6.11
C LYS A 488 -12.49 53.24 6.73
N LEU A 489 -13.37 52.71 5.88
CA LEU A 489 -14.34 51.70 6.25
C LEU A 489 -13.63 50.46 6.83
N ALA A 490 -14.08 50.00 8.00
CA ALA A 490 -13.53 48.83 8.69
C ALA A 490 -14.51 47.65 8.70
N VAL A 491 -15.77 47.89 9.06
CA VAL A 491 -16.82 46.85 9.13
C VAL A 491 -18.12 47.40 8.53
N GLU A 492 -18.80 46.56 7.76
CA GLU A 492 -20.08 46.87 7.11
C GLU A 492 -21.02 45.68 7.28
N LEU A 493 -22.28 45.95 7.62
CA LEU A 493 -23.36 44.99 7.63
C LEU A 493 -24.63 45.69 7.17
N ASP A 494 -25.14 45.28 6.00
CA ASP A 494 -26.27 45.91 5.32
C ASP A 494 -26.03 47.43 5.17
N ASP A 495 -26.91 48.27 5.75
CA ASP A 495 -26.80 49.74 5.68
C ASP A 495 -25.95 50.34 6.83
N GLN A 496 -25.41 49.52 7.73
CA GLN A 496 -24.59 49.98 8.86
C GLN A 496 -23.10 49.86 8.55
N CYS A 497 -22.35 50.93 8.81
CA CYS A 497 -20.92 50.98 8.58
C CYS A 497 -20.17 51.61 9.76
N LEU A 498 -18.96 51.13 10.04
CA LEU A 498 -18.03 51.73 10.99
C LEU A 498 -16.68 51.96 10.31
N THR A 499 -16.14 53.17 10.46
CA THR A 499 -14.74 53.46 10.16
C THR A 499 -13.81 52.81 11.18
N TYR A 500 -12.51 52.70 10.89
CA TYR A 500 -11.52 52.22 11.85
C TYR A 500 -11.55 53.02 13.17
N SER A 501 -11.71 54.35 13.09
CA SER A 501 -11.79 55.20 14.28
C SER A 501 -13.04 54.98 15.12
N GLU A 502 -14.21 54.81 14.48
CA GLU A 502 -15.46 54.53 15.18
C GLU A 502 -15.46 53.12 15.78
N LEU A 503 -14.95 52.12 15.05
CA LEU A 503 -14.80 50.77 15.57
C LEU A 503 -13.90 50.75 16.80
N LEU A 504 -12.74 51.40 16.74
CA LEU A 504 -11.82 51.49 17.88
C LEU A 504 -12.51 52.14 19.09
N TYR A 505 -13.29 53.19 18.86
CA TYR A 505 -14.04 53.87 19.91
C TYR A 505 -14.98 52.92 20.66
N TYR A 506 -15.85 52.20 19.95
CA TYR A 506 -16.78 51.25 20.57
C TYR A 506 -16.05 50.09 21.27
N VAL A 507 -14.98 49.57 20.66
CA VAL A 507 -14.13 48.53 21.25
C VAL A 507 -13.51 49.01 22.56
N GLN A 508 -13.00 50.24 22.62
CA GLN A 508 -12.38 50.80 23.82
C GLN A 508 -13.39 51.09 24.92
N VAL A 509 -14.56 51.64 24.59
CA VAL A 509 -15.62 51.88 25.58
C VAL A 509 -16.07 50.56 26.23
N LEU A 510 -16.32 49.52 25.41
CA LEU A 510 -16.69 48.21 25.93
C LEU A 510 -15.54 47.58 26.75
N SER A 511 -14.29 47.73 26.30
CA SER A 511 -13.10 47.28 27.05
C SER A 511 -12.98 47.95 28.42
N LEU A 512 -13.22 49.27 28.51
CA LEU A 512 -13.22 50.01 29.77
C LEU A 512 -14.34 49.51 30.69
N ASN A 513 -15.54 49.27 30.16
CA ASN A 513 -16.65 48.75 30.93
C ASN A 513 -16.29 47.38 31.54
N LEU A 514 -15.74 46.47 30.72
CA LEU A 514 -15.30 45.15 31.16
C LEU A 514 -14.28 45.22 32.29
N LEU A 515 -13.29 46.11 32.19
CA LEU A 515 -12.25 46.26 33.21
C LEU A 515 -12.76 46.92 34.50
N SER A 516 -13.46 48.05 34.36
CA SER A 516 -13.77 48.93 35.50
C SER A 516 -15.08 48.58 36.21
N GLU A 517 -16.12 48.22 35.46
CA GLU A 517 -17.46 47.94 36.02
C GLU A 517 -17.71 46.44 36.19
N GLN A 518 -17.17 45.61 35.29
CA GLN A 518 -17.37 44.16 35.32
C GLN A 518 -16.23 43.41 36.02
N GLY A 519 -15.06 44.04 36.19
CA GLY A 519 -13.91 43.47 36.88
C GLY A 519 -13.24 42.30 36.15
N VAL A 520 -13.33 42.26 34.82
CA VAL A 520 -12.70 41.22 33.98
C VAL A 520 -11.19 41.42 33.92
N ASN A 521 -10.42 40.34 34.11
CA ASN A 521 -8.97 40.34 34.10
C ASN A 521 -8.40 39.59 32.90
N VAL A 522 -7.07 39.70 32.71
CA VAL A 522 -6.35 38.93 31.69
C VAL A 522 -6.54 37.44 31.96
N GLY A 523 -6.95 36.69 30.95
CA GLY A 523 -7.21 35.25 31.02
C GLY A 523 -8.62 34.85 31.50
N ASP A 524 -9.45 35.79 31.94
CA ASP A 524 -10.85 35.49 32.28
C ASP A 524 -11.63 35.14 31.01
N ILE A 525 -12.50 34.12 31.07
CA ILE A 525 -13.32 33.70 29.95
C ILE A 525 -14.56 34.58 29.87
N VAL A 526 -14.82 35.17 28.69
CA VAL A 526 -16.04 35.91 28.39
C VAL A 526 -16.79 35.20 27.27
N CYS A 527 -17.97 34.69 27.59
CA CYS A 527 -18.82 34.03 26.61
C CYS A 527 -19.56 35.05 25.74
N GLN A 528 -19.80 34.72 24.48
CA GLN A 528 -20.53 35.58 23.56
C GLN A 528 -21.52 34.75 22.74
N CYS A 529 -22.80 35.01 22.98
CA CYS A 529 -23.96 34.34 22.39
C CYS A 529 -24.81 35.36 21.62
N VAL A 530 -24.30 35.83 20.48
CA VAL A 530 -24.96 36.82 19.61
C VAL A 530 -25.01 36.34 18.17
N GLU A 531 -25.99 36.81 17.40
CA GLU A 531 -26.07 36.61 15.95
C GLU A 531 -25.04 37.52 15.24
N ARG A 532 -24.90 37.37 13.92
CA ARG A 532 -24.00 38.21 13.13
C ARG A 532 -24.45 39.67 13.19
N SER A 533 -23.62 40.54 13.76
CA SER A 533 -23.88 41.97 13.92
C SER A 533 -22.57 42.78 14.00
N LEU A 534 -22.65 44.10 13.88
CA LEU A 534 -21.50 44.98 14.19
C LEU A 534 -21.06 44.83 15.66
N SER A 535 -22.02 44.67 16.57
CA SER A 535 -21.76 44.44 18.00
C SER A 535 -21.02 43.12 18.27
N MET A 536 -21.19 42.11 17.40
CA MET A 536 -20.41 40.87 17.49
C MET A 536 -18.92 41.13 17.34
N VAL A 537 -18.52 41.90 16.32
CA VAL A 537 -17.12 42.25 16.06
C VAL A 537 -16.55 43.10 17.19
N ILE A 538 -17.32 44.10 17.65
CA ILE A 538 -16.94 44.95 18.79
C ILE A 538 -16.70 44.11 20.04
N GLY A 539 -17.58 43.15 20.34
CA GLY A 539 -17.46 42.25 21.48
C GLY A 539 -16.17 41.42 21.45
N ILE A 540 -15.89 40.77 20.32
CA ILE A 540 -14.67 39.97 20.14
C ILE A 540 -13.42 40.82 20.39
N MET A 541 -13.34 41.97 19.72
CA MET A 541 -12.16 42.83 19.80
C MET A 541 -12.00 43.47 21.19
N ALA A 542 -13.10 43.76 21.90
CA ALA A 542 -13.04 44.31 23.25
C ALA A 542 -12.54 43.28 24.27
N ILE A 543 -12.98 42.01 24.14
CA ILE A 543 -12.48 40.89 24.95
C ILE A 543 -10.98 40.69 24.71
N GLU A 544 -10.55 40.63 23.44
CA GLU A 544 -9.14 40.47 23.08
C GLU A 544 -8.27 41.67 23.51
N MET A 545 -8.78 42.89 23.44
CA MET A 545 -8.06 44.11 23.80
C MET A 545 -7.68 44.18 25.29
N ILE A 546 -8.46 43.53 26.16
CA ILE A 546 -8.17 43.45 27.60
C ILE A 546 -7.42 42.17 27.99
N GLY A 547 -7.12 41.30 27.00
CA GLY A 547 -6.44 40.03 27.21
C GLY A 547 -7.32 38.95 27.83
N ALA A 548 -8.65 39.10 27.76
CA ALA A 548 -9.60 38.08 28.16
C ALA A 548 -9.79 37.03 27.04
N VAL A 549 -10.36 35.88 27.38
CA VAL A 549 -10.52 34.75 26.46
C VAL A 549 -11.92 34.78 25.85
N TYR A 550 -11.98 34.90 24.52
CA TYR A 550 -13.24 34.88 23.78
C TYR A 550 -13.81 33.46 23.68
N CYS A 551 -15.07 33.26 24.07
CA CYS A 551 -15.75 31.97 23.94
C CYS A 551 -17.07 32.11 23.16
N PRO A 552 -17.11 31.79 21.85
CA PRO A 552 -18.34 31.84 21.06
C PRO A 552 -19.32 30.76 21.48
N LEU A 553 -20.58 31.14 21.66
CA LEU A 553 -21.71 30.25 21.87
C LEU A 553 -22.79 30.53 20.83
N SER A 554 -23.47 29.49 20.36
CA SER A 554 -24.48 29.61 19.30
C SER A 554 -25.82 30.06 19.90
N PRO A 555 -26.42 31.18 19.43
CA PRO A 555 -27.77 31.59 19.84
C PRO A 555 -28.87 30.59 19.45
N ARG A 556 -28.56 29.72 18.48
CA ARG A 556 -29.48 28.70 17.95
C ARG A 556 -29.50 27.45 18.83
N ASP A 557 -28.55 27.29 19.73
CA ASP A 557 -28.50 26.12 20.60
C ASP A 557 -29.70 26.13 21.58
N PRO A 558 -30.22 24.95 21.94
CA PRO A 558 -31.21 24.82 23.00
C PRO A 558 -30.71 25.37 24.34
N GLU A 559 -31.63 25.86 25.17
CA GLU A 559 -31.30 26.46 26.48
C GLU A 559 -30.50 25.49 27.37
N HIS A 560 -30.86 24.20 27.37
CA HIS A 560 -30.18 23.18 28.17
C HIS A 560 -28.72 22.99 27.74
N ARG A 561 -28.45 22.92 26.44
CA ARG A 561 -27.08 22.82 25.90
C ARG A 561 -26.27 24.08 26.25
N LEU A 562 -26.85 25.26 26.07
CA LEU A 562 -26.18 26.52 26.38
C LEU A 562 -25.80 26.60 27.87
N HIS A 563 -26.68 26.19 28.78
CA HIS A 563 -26.39 26.11 30.21
C HIS A 563 -25.22 25.15 30.50
N GLY A 564 -25.23 23.95 29.92
CA GLY A 564 -24.15 22.99 30.10
C GLY A 564 -22.79 23.49 29.59
N LEU A 565 -22.77 24.24 28.47
CA LEU A 565 -21.56 24.88 27.97
C LEU A 565 -21.08 26.00 28.90
N LEU A 566 -22.00 26.84 29.38
CA LEU A 566 -21.68 27.91 30.32
C LEU A 566 -21.09 27.38 31.63
N GLU A 567 -21.66 26.31 32.19
CA GLU A 567 -21.12 25.64 33.38
C GLU A 567 -19.67 25.16 33.16
N GLN A 568 -19.37 24.57 31.99
CA GLN A 568 -18.01 24.14 31.66
C GLN A 568 -17.01 25.31 31.52
N THR A 569 -17.47 26.48 31.07
CA THR A 569 -16.63 27.69 30.97
C THR A 569 -16.37 28.35 32.32
N GLU A 570 -17.20 28.11 33.34
CA GLU A 570 -17.18 28.86 34.61
C GLU A 570 -17.14 30.40 34.39
N SER A 571 -17.60 30.86 33.24
CA SER A 571 -17.58 32.28 32.89
C SER A 571 -18.54 33.02 33.81
N ARG A 572 -18.13 34.22 34.24
CA ARG A 572 -18.95 35.11 35.06
C ARG A 572 -19.82 36.04 34.22
N LEU A 573 -19.53 36.13 32.93
CA LEU A 573 -20.09 37.15 32.05
C LEU A 573 -20.39 36.60 30.65
N ILE A 574 -21.56 36.93 30.14
CA ILE A 574 -21.96 36.60 28.76
C ILE A 574 -22.46 37.83 28.02
N PHE A 575 -21.98 38.00 26.79
CA PHE A 575 -22.54 38.91 25.80
C PHE A 575 -23.70 38.24 25.09
N ILE A 576 -24.89 38.84 25.12
CA ILE A 576 -26.10 38.25 24.56
C ILE A 576 -27.05 39.35 24.06
N HIS A 577 -27.89 39.04 23.06
CA HIS A 577 -28.95 39.95 22.63
C HIS A 577 -30.04 40.08 23.68
N HIS A 578 -30.74 41.22 23.69
CA HIS A 578 -31.87 41.46 24.57
C HIS A 578 -32.93 40.37 24.44
N SER A 579 -33.24 40.01 23.19
CA SER A 579 -34.28 39.04 22.80
C SER A 579 -34.00 37.61 23.28
N THR A 580 -32.73 37.23 23.39
CA THR A 580 -32.31 35.87 23.79
C THR A 580 -31.75 35.81 25.21
N LYS A 581 -31.71 36.93 25.95
CA LYS A 581 -31.15 37.05 27.30
C LYS A 581 -31.62 35.96 28.27
N ARG A 582 -32.88 35.51 28.16
CA ARG A 582 -33.44 34.44 29.00
C ARG A 582 -32.65 33.13 28.92
N LYS A 583 -32.02 32.83 27.77
CA LYS A 583 -31.28 31.59 27.52
C LYS A 583 -30.00 31.49 28.37
N ALA A 584 -29.47 32.61 28.86
CA ALA A 584 -28.30 32.62 29.72
C ALA A 584 -28.59 32.14 31.15
N GLY A 585 -29.87 32.04 31.53
CA GLY A 585 -30.26 31.77 32.91
C GLY A 585 -29.97 32.91 33.87
N ASN A 586 -30.10 32.65 35.18
CA ASN A 586 -29.92 33.65 36.24
C ASN A 586 -28.55 33.57 36.94
N THR A 587 -27.72 32.60 36.58
CA THR A 587 -26.44 32.29 37.25
C THR A 587 -25.26 33.10 36.71
N ILE A 588 -25.36 33.64 35.51
CA ILE A 588 -24.31 34.42 34.84
C ILE A 588 -24.76 35.86 34.58
N LYS A 589 -23.84 36.82 34.64
CA LYS A 589 -24.14 38.22 34.33
C LYS A 589 -24.22 38.41 32.81
N ALA A 590 -25.41 38.75 32.31
CA ALA A 590 -25.64 39.03 30.90
C ALA A 590 -25.51 40.53 30.57
N ILE A 591 -24.61 40.87 29.65
CA ILE A 591 -24.50 42.19 29.03
C ILE A 591 -25.24 42.18 27.70
N ASP A 592 -26.10 43.18 27.53
CA ASP A 592 -26.95 43.36 26.36
C ASP A 592 -26.16 43.99 25.20
N MET A 593 -25.90 43.19 24.16
CA MET A 593 -25.12 43.64 23.01
C MET A 593 -25.90 44.54 22.05
N ASP A 594 -27.22 44.66 22.21
CA ASP A 594 -28.04 45.57 21.41
C ASP A 594 -27.85 47.04 21.85
N SER A 595 -27.50 47.25 23.13
CA SER A 595 -27.22 48.59 23.68
C SER A 595 -25.82 49.12 23.39
N VAL A 596 -24.89 48.31 22.87
CA VAL A 596 -23.48 48.72 22.69
C VAL A 596 -23.32 49.88 21.70
N LEU A 597 -24.21 49.97 20.71
CA LEU A 597 -24.22 51.03 19.70
C LEU A 597 -25.20 52.18 20.03
N ILE A 598 -25.93 52.08 21.14
CA ILE A 598 -26.96 53.03 21.54
C ILE A 598 -26.42 53.84 22.73
N ASP A 599 -26.68 55.16 22.76
CA ASP A 599 -26.30 56.11 23.82
C ASP A 599 -24.87 56.68 23.84
N ILE A 600 -24.14 56.70 22.71
CA ILE A 600 -22.80 57.29 22.72
C ILE A 600 -22.57 58.27 21.57
N ASP A 601 -22.63 59.58 21.87
CA ASP A 601 -22.04 60.61 21.03
C ASP A 601 -20.54 60.29 20.91
N VAL A 602 -20.08 59.94 19.70
CA VAL A 602 -18.67 59.63 19.40
C VAL A 602 -17.84 60.91 19.61
N GLN A 603 -17.52 61.22 20.87
CA GLN A 603 -16.62 62.30 21.22
C GLN A 603 -15.19 61.77 21.17
N THR A 604 -14.39 62.36 20.29
CA THR A 604 -12.95 62.15 20.14
C THR A 604 -12.22 62.68 21.37
N ASN A 605 -12.31 61.99 22.51
CA ASN A 605 -11.55 62.36 23.71
C ASN A 605 -10.15 61.70 23.69
N ASN A 606 -9.14 62.41 24.18
CA ASN A 606 -7.73 61.98 24.10
C ASN A 606 -7.32 60.93 25.15
N ASP A 607 -8.21 60.54 26.08
CA ASP A 607 -7.89 59.64 27.19
C ASP A 607 -7.88 58.14 26.80
N PHE A 608 -8.34 57.80 25.60
CA PHE A 608 -8.57 56.41 25.18
C PHE A 608 -7.29 55.63 24.77
N VAL A 609 -6.17 56.29 24.50
CA VAL A 609 -4.89 55.65 24.12
C VAL A 609 -4.31 54.78 25.24
N SER A 610 -4.70 55.02 26.51
CA SER A 610 -4.12 54.38 27.68
C SER A 610 -4.39 52.87 27.79
N LEU A 611 -5.50 52.33 27.27
CA LEU A 611 -5.80 50.89 27.37
C LEU A 611 -4.83 50.02 26.58
N SER A 612 -4.32 50.55 25.46
CA SER A 612 -3.36 49.83 24.61
C SER A 612 -1.98 49.63 25.25
N SER A 613 -1.69 50.27 26.39
CA SER A 613 -0.40 50.14 27.08
C SER A 613 -0.30 48.98 28.07
N LYS A 614 -1.39 48.24 28.32
CA LYS A 614 -1.35 47.05 29.18
C LYS A 614 -0.64 45.93 28.41
N ALA A 615 0.51 45.46 28.88
CA ALA A 615 1.29 44.44 28.19
C ALA A 615 0.55 43.08 28.24
N ILE A 616 0.02 42.65 27.10
CA ILE A 616 -0.60 41.32 26.94
C ILE A 616 0.41 40.41 26.26
N ALA A 617 0.66 39.27 26.88
CA ALA A 617 1.62 38.30 26.40
C ALA A 617 1.06 37.56 25.17
N PRO A 618 1.82 37.44 24.06
CA PRO A 618 1.36 36.80 22.81
C PRO A 618 1.09 35.29 22.94
N ASP A 619 1.58 34.65 24.00
CA ASP A 619 1.40 33.23 24.32
C ASP A 619 0.15 32.96 25.18
N GLY A 620 -0.64 33.99 25.48
CA GLY A 620 -1.92 33.87 26.16
C GLY A 620 -2.99 33.17 25.31
N ILE A 621 -4.03 32.64 25.98
CA ILE A 621 -5.18 32.02 25.29
C ILE A 621 -6.04 33.13 24.67
N ALA A 622 -6.19 33.12 23.34
CA ALA A 622 -7.05 34.09 22.65
C ALA A 622 -8.54 33.69 22.70
N TYR A 623 -8.84 32.41 22.49
CA TYR A 623 -10.22 31.92 22.43
C TYR A 623 -10.37 30.47 22.90
N ILE A 624 -11.61 30.10 23.24
CA ILE A 624 -12.05 28.72 23.48
C ILE A 624 -13.25 28.44 22.59
N ILE A 625 -13.09 27.54 21.62
CA ILE A 625 -14.18 27.09 20.75
C ILE A 625 -14.63 25.70 21.19
N PHE A 626 -15.91 25.56 21.52
CA PHE A 626 -16.51 24.25 21.73
C PHE A 626 -16.76 23.58 20.37
N THR A 627 -16.33 22.33 20.28
CA THR A 627 -16.68 21.42 19.19
C THR A 627 -17.63 20.36 19.74
N SER A 628 -18.48 19.77 18.89
CA SER A 628 -19.19 18.52 19.24
C SER A 628 -18.15 17.49 19.77
N GLY A 629 -18.46 16.84 20.88
CA GLY A 629 -17.51 16.43 21.91
C GLY A 629 -16.34 15.54 21.48
N SER A 630 -15.13 16.13 21.46
CA SER A 630 -13.81 15.53 21.72
C SER A 630 -13.34 14.27 20.95
N THR A 631 -12.84 14.45 19.72
CA THR A 631 -11.47 14.07 19.22
C THR A 631 -11.22 14.60 17.79
N GLY A 632 -10.86 15.87 17.59
CA GLY A 632 -10.52 16.56 16.30
C GLY A 632 -10.78 15.94 14.92
N VAL A 633 -12.01 15.94 14.37
CA VAL A 633 -12.20 15.82 12.90
C VAL A 633 -11.99 17.20 12.24
N PRO A 634 -10.98 17.40 11.38
CA PRO A 634 -10.89 18.52 10.46
C PRO A 634 -11.98 18.44 9.40
N LYS A 635 -12.47 19.57 8.86
CA LYS A 635 -13.49 19.63 7.79
C LYS A 635 -13.20 18.62 6.65
N ALA A 636 -14.24 17.99 6.10
CA ALA A 636 -14.05 16.95 5.09
C ALA A 636 -13.51 17.62 3.83
N PRO A 637 -12.58 16.98 3.10
CA PRO A 637 -12.15 17.49 1.82
C PRO A 637 -13.36 17.72 0.91
N CYS A 638 -13.25 18.72 0.05
CA CYS A 638 -14.23 18.94 -0.99
C CYS A 638 -14.38 17.66 -1.84
N SER A 639 -15.59 17.29 -2.28
CA SER A 639 -15.73 16.13 -3.17
C SER A 639 -14.98 16.38 -4.50
N VAL A 640 -14.31 15.35 -5.03
CA VAL A 640 -13.55 15.41 -6.29
C VAL A 640 -14.37 16.02 -7.43
N LYS A 641 -15.64 15.59 -7.55
CA LYS A 641 -16.57 16.09 -8.56
C LYS A 641 -16.89 17.57 -8.39
N LEU A 642 -17.15 18.02 -7.16
CA LEU A 642 -17.44 19.44 -6.88
C LEU A 642 -16.21 20.31 -7.09
N PHE A 643 -15.03 19.85 -6.66
CA PHE A 643 -13.78 20.59 -6.85
C PHE A 643 -13.45 20.77 -8.32
N ASN A 644 -13.49 19.69 -9.11
CA ASN A 644 -13.24 19.76 -10.55
C ASN A 644 -14.28 20.66 -11.25
N LEU A 645 -15.53 20.65 -10.80
CA LEU A 645 -16.55 21.58 -11.29
C LEU A 645 -16.19 23.05 -10.97
N LEU A 646 -15.85 23.34 -9.71
CA LEU A 646 -15.50 24.68 -9.24
C LEU A 646 -14.27 25.22 -9.98
N VAL A 647 -13.20 24.43 -10.11
CA VAL A 647 -11.97 24.81 -10.83
C VAL A 647 -12.27 25.22 -12.28
N ASN A 648 -13.21 24.53 -12.94
CA ASN A 648 -13.58 24.80 -14.32
C ASN A 648 -14.52 26.00 -14.49
N ILE A 649 -15.38 26.30 -13.51
CA ILE A 649 -16.35 27.41 -13.58
C ILE A 649 -15.74 28.72 -13.03
N VAL A 650 -14.79 28.64 -12.11
CA VAL A 650 -14.19 29.81 -11.48
C VAL A 650 -13.41 30.62 -12.54
N PRO A 651 -13.69 31.93 -12.70
CA PRO A 651 -13.00 32.78 -13.68
C PRO A 651 -11.48 32.81 -13.48
N ASP A 652 -10.70 33.04 -14.54
CA ASP A 652 -9.21 33.07 -14.47
C ASP A 652 -8.65 34.13 -13.50
N LYS A 653 -9.46 35.13 -13.13
CA LYS A 653 -9.09 36.15 -12.15
C LYS A 653 -9.19 35.67 -10.69
N CYS A 654 -9.74 34.48 -10.47
CA CYS A 654 -9.96 33.91 -9.16
C CYS A 654 -9.05 32.69 -8.96
N ARG A 655 -8.68 32.42 -7.71
CA ARG A 655 -7.89 31.25 -7.31
C ARG A 655 -8.68 30.45 -6.29
N ILE A 656 -8.60 29.13 -6.36
CA ILE A 656 -9.22 28.23 -5.37
C ILE A 656 -8.10 27.65 -4.51
N TRP A 657 -8.26 27.83 -3.21
CA TRP A 657 -7.38 27.25 -2.21
C TRP A 657 -8.18 26.24 -1.40
N ASP A 658 -7.70 25.01 -1.33
CA ASP A 658 -8.23 24.01 -0.42
C ASP A 658 -7.43 24.07 0.89
N LEU A 659 -8.14 24.32 1.99
CA LEU A 659 -7.56 24.50 3.32
C LEU A 659 -8.07 23.37 4.22
N TYR A 660 -7.14 22.69 4.85
CA TYR A 660 -7.45 21.63 5.80
C TYR A 660 -6.80 21.93 7.15
N GLY A 661 -7.53 21.62 8.23
CA GLY A 661 -7.00 21.62 9.59
C GLY A 661 -8.07 21.39 10.64
N PRO A 662 -7.76 20.64 11.72
CA PRO A 662 -8.67 20.49 12.85
C PRO A 662 -8.71 21.78 13.68
N ALA A 663 -9.72 21.92 14.53
CA ALA A 663 -9.82 23.07 15.44
C ALA A 663 -8.62 23.15 16.38
N GLU A 664 -8.11 21.99 16.79
CA GLU A 664 -6.93 21.79 17.63
C GLU A 664 -5.61 22.22 16.96
N ALA A 665 -5.63 22.48 15.65
CA ALA A 665 -4.52 23.04 14.88
C ALA A 665 -4.90 24.41 14.27
N THR A 666 -5.71 25.20 14.98
CA THR A 666 -6.06 26.59 14.65
C THR A 666 -6.55 26.78 13.21
N ILE A 667 -7.76 26.30 12.93
CA ILE A 667 -8.53 26.50 11.69
C ILE A 667 -7.98 25.73 10.48
N GLY A 668 -6.70 25.90 10.15
CA GLY A 668 -6.08 25.35 8.96
C GLY A 668 -4.57 25.21 9.15
N CYS A 669 -4.05 24.02 8.82
CA CYS A 669 -2.64 23.67 8.95
C CYS A 669 -2.01 23.20 7.63
N THR A 670 -2.82 22.86 6.62
CA THR A 670 -2.35 22.54 5.26
C THR A 670 -3.13 23.32 4.22
N LEU A 671 -2.46 23.59 3.09
CA LEU A 671 -3.02 24.38 2.00
C LEU A 671 -2.62 23.79 0.64
N TYR A 672 -3.60 23.72 -0.26
CA TYR A 672 -3.41 23.32 -1.65
C TYR A 672 -3.97 24.39 -2.60
N LEU A 673 -3.18 24.81 -3.60
CA LEU A 673 -3.65 25.69 -4.66
C LEU A 673 -4.17 24.84 -5.82
N ALA A 674 -5.46 24.95 -6.10
CA ALA A 674 -6.06 24.26 -7.23
C ALA A 674 -5.51 24.82 -8.56
N ASP A 675 -5.02 23.93 -9.42
CA ASP A 675 -4.58 24.26 -10.77
C ASP A 675 -5.65 23.81 -11.78
N LYS A 676 -6.01 24.68 -12.73
CA LYS A 676 -6.97 24.39 -13.80
C LYS A 676 -6.53 23.26 -14.73
N THR A 677 -5.24 22.98 -14.80
CA THR A 677 -4.68 21.89 -15.60
C THR A 677 -4.70 20.55 -14.86
N ALA A 678 -4.95 20.56 -13.55
CA ALA A 678 -4.92 19.37 -12.73
C ALA A 678 -6.32 18.74 -12.66
N ASN A 679 -6.47 17.58 -13.30
CA ASN A 679 -7.64 16.73 -13.15
C ASN A 679 -7.26 15.60 -12.19
N PHE A 680 -7.87 15.57 -11.02
CA PHE A 680 -7.56 14.60 -9.97
C PHE A 680 -8.66 13.55 -9.85
N ASP A 681 -8.24 12.30 -9.65
CA ASP A 681 -9.10 11.24 -9.12
C ASP A 681 -9.18 11.30 -7.58
N ASP A 682 -8.19 11.95 -6.92
CA ASP A 682 -8.09 12.18 -5.48
C ASP A 682 -7.45 13.57 -5.21
N ILE A 683 -8.11 14.44 -4.42
CA ILE A 683 -7.64 15.82 -4.19
C ILE A 683 -6.70 15.84 -2.98
N PRO A 684 -5.48 16.39 -3.12
CA PRO A 684 -4.60 16.56 -1.98
C PRO A 684 -5.11 17.67 -1.04
N ILE A 685 -5.07 17.41 0.26
CA ILE A 685 -5.19 18.46 1.30
C ILE A 685 -3.94 19.36 1.36
N GLY A 686 -2.93 19.05 0.55
CA GLY A 686 -1.80 19.91 0.25
C GLY A 686 -0.59 19.66 1.15
N LYS A 687 0.11 20.75 1.46
CA LYS A 687 1.30 20.75 2.31
C LYS A 687 1.12 21.68 3.50
N ALA A 688 1.94 21.51 4.53
CA ALA A 688 1.91 22.37 5.69
C ALA A 688 2.06 23.86 5.34
N ILE A 689 1.29 24.70 6.02
CA ILE A 689 1.48 26.16 5.98
C ILE A 689 2.69 26.55 6.85
N PRO A 690 3.17 27.81 6.78
CA PRO A 690 4.34 28.21 7.55
C PRO A 690 4.21 27.98 9.06
N ASN A 691 5.30 27.55 9.71
CA ASN A 691 5.39 27.17 11.12
C ASN A 691 4.50 25.98 11.54
N TYR A 692 4.08 25.16 10.57
CA TYR A 692 3.45 23.86 10.80
C TYR A 692 4.29 22.74 10.20
N GLN A 693 4.21 21.57 10.83
CA GLN A 693 4.84 20.35 10.36
C GLN A 693 3.85 19.20 10.52
N TYR A 694 4.03 18.16 9.71
CA TYR A 694 3.22 16.95 9.79
C TYR A 694 4.09 15.72 10.00
N ALA A 695 3.51 14.73 10.66
CA ALA A 695 4.05 13.39 10.70
C ALA A 695 2.90 12.42 10.39
N VAL A 696 3.20 11.33 9.69
CA VAL A 696 2.19 10.33 9.32
C VAL A 696 2.69 8.97 9.79
N PHE A 697 1.93 8.36 10.70
CA PHE A 697 2.36 7.15 11.39
C PHE A 697 1.42 5.98 11.19
N ASP A 698 1.97 4.77 11.17
CA ASP A 698 1.18 3.56 11.32
C ASP A 698 0.76 3.32 12.79
N GLU A 699 0.11 2.18 13.05
CA GLU A 699 -0.30 1.79 14.40
C GLU A 699 0.87 1.53 15.37
N PHE A 700 2.08 1.29 14.85
CA PHE A 700 3.31 1.07 15.61
C PHE A 700 4.15 2.36 15.77
N ARG A 701 3.59 3.52 15.39
CA ARG A 701 4.28 4.82 15.38
C ARG A 701 5.55 4.86 14.52
N GLN A 702 5.56 4.12 13.42
CA GLN A 702 6.59 4.23 12.41
C GLN A 702 6.11 5.14 11.27
N GLU A 703 7.00 5.98 10.76
CA GLU A 703 6.68 6.84 9.62
C GLU A 703 6.29 5.99 8.42
N VAL A 704 5.13 6.29 7.84
CA VAL A 704 4.63 5.57 6.68
C VAL A 704 5.27 6.06 5.39
N SER A 705 5.22 5.21 4.36
CA SER A 705 5.62 5.56 3.00
C SER A 705 4.51 6.18 2.17
N ASN A 706 4.87 6.76 1.02
CA ASN A 706 3.91 7.35 0.06
C ASN A 706 2.99 6.33 -0.64
N ILE A 707 2.99 5.07 -0.22
CA ILE A 707 2.03 4.06 -0.68
C ILE A 707 1.14 3.55 0.46
N GLN A 708 1.44 3.96 1.70
CA GLN A 708 0.77 3.49 2.90
C GLN A 708 -0.14 4.59 3.44
N ASP A 709 -1.30 4.17 3.95
CA ASP A 709 -2.17 5.05 4.74
C ASP A 709 -1.66 5.07 6.18
N GLY A 710 -1.63 6.23 6.80
CA GLY A 710 -1.26 6.38 8.21
C GLY A 710 -2.04 7.50 8.88
N GLU A 711 -2.03 7.49 10.21
CA GLU A 711 -2.64 8.53 11.03
C GLU A 711 -1.84 9.83 10.94
N LEU A 712 -2.52 10.93 10.65
CA LEU A 712 -1.92 12.26 10.55
C LEU A 712 -1.73 12.87 11.94
N TYR A 713 -0.53 13.43 12.14
CA TYR A 713 -0.14 14.21 13.30
C TYR A 713 0.27 15.59 12.81
N VAL A 714 -0.20 16.62 13.50
CA VAL A 714 0.09 18.02 13.14
C VAL A 714 0.85 18.68 14.28
N GLY A 715 2.03 19.20 13.98
CA GLY A 715 2.89 19.94 14.91
C GLY A 715 3.09 21.38 14.47
N GLY A 716 3.65 22.18 15.37
CA GLY A 716 4.00 23.58 15.09
C GLY A 716 3.24 24.60 15.93
N ALA A 717 3.42 25.88 15.59
CA ALA A 717 3.09 27.00 16.48
C ALA A 717 1.59 27.18 16.75
N GLY A 718 0.72 26.73 15.84
CA GLY A 718 -0.74 26.85 16.01
C GLY A 718 -1.43 25.61 16.55
N VAL A 719 -0.67 24.63 17.05
CA VAL A 719 -1.25 23.54 17.86
C VAL A 719 -1.75 24.12 19.19
N PHE A 720 -3.00 23.82 19.53
CA PHE A 720 -3.67 24.32 20.73
C PHE A 720 -2.95 23.95 22.05
N SER A 721 -3.30 24.65 23.13
CA SER A 721 -2.77 24.38 24.47
C SER A 721 -3.39 23.14 25.12
N GLY A 722 -4.57 22.71 24.69
CA GLY A 722 -5.30 21.57 25.24
C GLY A 722 -6.80 21.79 25.31
N TYR A 723 -7.53 20.78 25.78
CA TYR A 723 -8.97 20.86 26.01
C TYR A 723 -9.28 21.51 27.36
N LEU A 724 -10.25 22.43 27.37
CA LEU A 724 -10.64 23.17 28.57
C LEU A 724 -11.01 22.20 29.71
N ARG A 725 -10.23 22.25 30.81
CA ARG A 725 -10.44 21.44 32.02
C ARG A 725 -10.56 19.92 31.76
N ARG A 726 -9.90 19.43 30.72
CA ARG A 726 -9.94 18.01 30.34
C ARG A 726 -8.53 17.46 30.10
N ASP A 727 -7.74 17.41 31.17
CA ASP A 727 -6.36 16.91 31.14
C ASP A 727 -6.27 15.47 30.58
N ASP A 728 -7.31 14.66 30.81
CA ASP A 728 -7.43 13.30 30.30
C ASP A 728 -7.55 13.26 28.76
N LEU A 729 -8.25 14.21 28.14
CA LEU A 729 -8.34 14.33 26.68
C LEU A 729 -7.09 15.01 26.12
N THR A 730 -6.57 16.01 26.82
CA THR A 730 -5.34 16.73 26.42
C THR A 730 -4.17 15.76 26.33
N ALA A 731 -3.98 14.88 27.32
CA ALA A 731 -2.93 13.87 27.32
C ALA A 731 -3.10 12.79 26.23
N ARG A 732 -4.34 12.57 25.76
CA ARG A 732 -4.63 11.62 24.65
C ARG A 732 -4.41 12.24 23.28
N GLY A 733 -4.83 13.50 23.11
CA GLY A 733 -4.76 14.24 21.85
C GLY A 733 -3.39 14.86 21.56
N LEU A 734 -2.61 15.25 22.58
CA LEU A 734 -1.27 15.82 22.41
C LEU A 734 -0.17 14.78 22.64
N CYS A 735 0.94 14.93 21.91
CA CYS A 735 2.17 14.19 22.15
C CYS A 735 3.41 14.99 21.77
N MET A 736 4.57 14.52 22.24
CA MET A 736 5.87 15.06 21.85
C MET A 736 6.50 14.15 20.79
N ILE A 737 6.99 14.73 19.69
CA ILE A 737 7.77 14.06 18.64
C ILE A 737 9.00 14.92 18.40
N ASP A 738 10.20 14.34 18.53
CA ASP A 738 11.49 15.04 18.38
C ASP A 738 11.62 16.35 19.18
N GLY A 739 10.99 16.41 20.36
CA GLY A 739 11.01 17.58 21.24
C GLY A 739 9.95 18.65 20.91
N GLU A 740 9.17 18.45 19.85
CA GLU A 740 8.10 19.34 19.42
C GLU A 740 6.71 18.81 19.77
N ARG A 741 5.75 19.71 19.99
CA ARG A 741 4.36 19.36 20.33
C ARG A 741 3.56 19.07 19.07
N PHE A 742 2.89 17.92 19.06
CA PHE A 742 1.98 17.49 18.00
C PHE A 742 0.59 17.17 18.54
N TYR A 743 -0.41 17.39 17.72
CA TYR A 743 -1.79 16.94 17.88
C TYR A 743 -2.05 15.70 17.03
N ARG A 744 -2.64 14.67 17.65
CA ARG A 744 -3.09 13.43 16.99
C ARG A 744 -4.46 13.68 16.38
N THR A 745 -4.54 13.71 15.06
CA THR A 745 -5.77 14.11 14.40
C THR A 745 -6.82 13.01 14.39
N GLY A 746 -6.41 11.74 14.36
CA GLY A 746 -7.31 10.60 14.10
C GLY A 746 -7.69 10.45 12.61
N ASP A 747 -7.16 11.31 11.73
CA ASP A 747 -7.37 11.22 10.29
C ASP A 747 -6.36 10.29 9.64
N LEU A 748 -6.81 9.51 8.67
CA LEU A 748 -5.96 8.70 7.82
C LEU A 748 -5.60 9.50 6.57
N VAL A 749 -4.32 9.53 6.23
CA VAL A 749 -3.79 10.21 5.04
C VAL A 749 -2.78 9.33 4.33
N ARG A 750 -2.55 9.62 3.04
CA ARG A 750 -1.47 9.05 2.22
C ARG A 750 -0.64 10.17 1.62
N LEU A 751 0.68 10.01 1.63
CA LEU A 751 1.57 10.91 0.89
C LEU A 751 1.64 10.48 -0.57
N ASP A 752 1.65 11.41 -1.53
CA ASP A 752 1.95 11.07 -2.93
C ASP A 752 3.45 11.15 -3.24
N SER A 753 3.82 10.89 -4.50
CA SER A 753 5.21 10.95 -4.95
C SER A 753 5.83 12.35 -4.90
N LYS A 754 5.02 13.40 -4.73
CA LYS A 754 5.44 14.80 -4.57
C LYS A 754 5.44 15.23 -3.10
N GLY A 755 5.07 14.33 -2.19
CA GLY A 755 4.96 14.60 -0.76
C GLY A 755 3.71 15.38 -0.36
N LEU A 756 2.70 15.50 -1.24
CA LEU A 756 1.41 16.09 -0.88
C LEU A 756 0.58 15.06 -0.11
N LEU A 757 -0.17 15.54 0.88
CA LEU A 757 -1.07 14.71 1.68
C LEU A 757 -2.41 14.56 0.97
N HIS A 758 -2.89 13.33 0.87
CA HIS A 758 -4.22 12.95 0.40
C HIS A 758 -5.02 12.38 1.56
N TYR A 759 -6.22 12.89 1.79
CA TYR A 759 -7.09 12.43 2.88
C TYR A 759 -7.76 11.10 2.51
N ARG A 760 -7.68 10.12 3.41
CA ARG A 760 -8.18 8.75 3.18
C ARG A 760 -9.37 8.38 4.05
N GLY A 761 -9.62 9.15 5.11
CA GLY A 761 -10.77 8.95 6.00
C GLY A 761 -10.41 9.18 7.45
N ARG A 762 -11.21 8.55 8.33
CA ARG A 762 -10.99 8.54 9.78
C ARG A 762 -10.58 7.16 10.25
N LYS A 763 -9.75 7.13 11.28
CA LYS A 763 -9.45 5.91 12.02
C LYS A 763 -10.57 5.52 13.00
N ASP A 764 -11.39 6.47 13.40
CA ASP A 764 -12.51 6.29 14.33
C ASP A 764 -13.89 6.42 13.66
N HIS A 765 -14.95 6.34 14.45
CA HIS A 765 -16.35 6.39 13.99
C HIS A 765 -16.87 7.81 13.76
N GLN A 766 -16.00 8.83 13.72
CA GLN A 766 -16.44 10.22 13.55
C GLN A 766 -16.78 10.51 12.09
N ILE A 767 -17.84 11.29 11.88
CA ILE A 767 -18.38 11.54 10.53
C ILE A 767 -18.61 13.03 10.29
N LYS A 768 -18.96 13.37 9.03
CA LYS A 768 -19.46 14.68 8.67
C LYS A 768 -20.77 14.64 7.89
N LEU A 769 -21.62 15.59 8.23
CA LEU A 769 -22.90 15.87 7.56
C LEU A 769 -22.92 17.35 7.19
N HIS A 770 -23.07 17.67 5.90
CA HIS A 770 -23.02 19.05 5.38
C HIS A 770 -21.80 19.88 5.83
N GLY A 771 -20.63 19.24 5.97
CA GLY A 771 -19.41 19.89 6.44
C GLY A 771 -19.36 20.17 7.95
N GLN A 772 -20.40 19.79 8.70
CA GLN A 772 -20.47 19.85 10.15
C GLN A 772 -19.97 18.55 10.75
N ARG A 773 -19.25 18.66 11.87
CA ARG A 773 -18.61 17.54 12.54
C ARG A 773 -19.60 16.87 13.49
N ILE A 774 -19.71 15.55 13.40
CA ILE A 774 -20.64 14.78 14.22
C ILE A 774 -19.94 13.58 14.86
N GLU A 775 -20.11 13.50 16.17
CA GLU A 775 -19.69 12.39 17.01
C GLU A 775 -20.88 11.44 17.19
N LEU A 776 -20.87 10.30 16.50
CA LEU A 776 -21.96 9.32 16.63
C LEU A 776 -22.13 8.89 18.08
N GLY A 777 -21.02 8.74 18.81
CA GLY A 777 -21.02 8.45 20.25
C GLY A 777 -21.66 9.53 21.14
N GLU A 778 -21.67 10.81 20.75
CA GLU A 778 -22.37 11.87 21.51
C GLU A 778 -23.88 11.68 21.41
N ILE A 779 -24.36 11.32 20.21
CA ILE A 779 -25.77 11.03 19.95
C ILE A 779 -26.18 9.74 20.68
N GLU A 780 -25.36 8.68 20.57
CA GLU A 780 -25.56 7.42 21.29
C GLU A 780 -25.65 7.65 22.80
N ARG A 781 -24.74 8.45 23.37
CA ARG A 781 -24.74 8.76 24.80
C ARG A 781 -25.96 9.59 25.23
N CYS A 782 -26.36 10.57 24.43
CA CYS A 782 -27.59 11.34 24.66
C CYS A 782 -28.81 10.42 24.73
N LEU A 783 -28.94 9.49 23.77
CA LEU A 783 -30.03 8.51 23.74
C LEU A 783 -29.94 7.50 24.90
N LEU A 784 -28.74 7.10 25.32
CA LEU A 784 -28.53 6.21 26.46
C LEU A 784 -28.85 6.86 27.82
N ASP A 785 -28.94 8.18 27.92
CA ASP A 785 -29.40 8.89 29.13
C ASP A 785 -30.94 8.84 29.30
N THR A 786 -31.66 8.18 28.38
CA THR A 786 -33.12 7.98 28.41
C THR A 786 -33.49 6.56 28.93
N SER A 787 -34.67 6.03 28.56
CA SER A 787 -35.10 4.66 28.88
C SER A 787 -34.47 3.57 27.98
N ILE A 788 -33.66 3.96 26.99
CA ILE A 788 -33.02 3.04 26.04
C ILE A 788 -31.90 2.22 26.72
N SER A 789 -31.82 0.93 26.37
CA SER A 789 -30.82 -0.03 26.88
C SER A 789 -29.58 -0.20 26.00
N ALA A 790 -29.69 0.06 24.69
CA ALA A 790 -28.57 0.07 23.74
C ALA A 790 -28.88 1.00 22.56
N CYS A 791 -27.86 1.65 22.02
CA CYS A 791 -27.98 2.53 20.88
C CYS A 791 -26.76 2.40 19.97
N VAL A 792 -26.96 2.42 18.66
CA VAL A 792 -25.93 2.61 17.63
C VAL A 792 -26.42 3.65 16.65
N VAL A 793 -25.62 4.65 16.35
CA VAL A 793 -25.95 5.69 15.36
C VAL A 793 -25.04 5.53 14.16
N ILE A 794 -25.59 5.65 12.96
CA ILE A 794 -24.82 5.59 11.70
C ILE A 794 -25.17 6.77 10.80
N LYS A 795 -24.22 7.14 9.93
CA LYS A 795 -24.51 7.92 8.73
C LYS A 795 -25.10 6.99 7.68
N TRP A 796 -26.35 7.22 7.28
CA TRP A 796 -26.98 6.40 6.24
C TRP A 796 -26.59 6.87 4.84
N ASP A 797 -26.65 8.19 4.62
CA ASP A 797 -26.24 8.86 3.39
C ASP A 797 -25.70 10.27 3.70
N ASP A 798 -25.48 11.10 2.67
CA ASP A 798 -24.91 12.45 2.85
C ASP A 798 -25.82 13.45 3.57
N ASP A 799 -27.10 13.12 3.77
CA ASP A 799 -28.13 14.01 4.31
C ASP A 799 -28.75 13.49 5.63
N HIS A 800 -28.62 12.21 5.96
CA HIS A 800 -29.35 11.57 7.06
C HIS A 800 -28.49 10.81 8.09
N LEU A 801 -28.92 10.92 9.35
CA LEU A 801 -28.42 10.11 10.48
C LEU A 801 -29.51 9.17 10.95
N ILE A 802 -29.19 7.90 11.18
CA ILE A 802 -30.14 6.91 11.70
C ILE A 802 -29.64 6.39 13.04
N ALA A 803 -30.50 6.43 14.06
CA ALA A 803 -30.26 5.82 15.37
C ALA A 803 -31.02 4.50 15.51
N TYR A 804 -30.29 3.40 15.70
CA TYR A 804 -30.86 2.10 16.04
C TYR A 804 -30.88 1.96 17.56
N VAL A 805 -32.07 1.82 18.15
CA VAL A 805 -32.27 1.80 19.60
C VAL A 805 -32.93 0.50 20.07
N GLN A 806 -32.58 0.05 21.27
CA GLN A 806 -33.20 -1.10 21.93
C GLN A 806 -33.81 -0.68 23.26
N SER A 807 -35.12 -0.88 23.44
CA SER A 807 -35.83 -0.67 24.72
C SER A 807 -37.00 -1.64 24.83
N SER A 808 -37.48 -1.88 26.06
CA SER A 808 -38.71 -2.62 26.34
C SER A 808 -39.98 -1.81 26.03
N ASP A 809 -39.87 -0.48 25.99
CA ASP A 809 -40.94 0.46 25.65
C ASP A 809 -40.30 1.62 24.87
N ILE A 810 -40.64 1.75 23.58
CA ILE A 810 -40.05 2.75 22.67
C ILE A 810 -41.15 3.75 22.29
N ASP A 811 -40.94 5.01 22.67
CA ASP A 811 -41.67 6.15 22.15
C ASP A 811 -40.71 6.98 21.28
N GLU A 812 -40.81 6.84 19.97
CA GLU A 812 -39.93 7.49 19.00
C GLU A 812 -40.05 9.02 19.05
N GLU A 813 -41.26 9.54 19.23
CA GLU A 813 -41.53 10.98 19.28
C GLU A 813 -40.88 11.60 20.52
N GLN A 814 -40.99 10.92 21.66
CA GLN A 814 -40.33 11.35 22.91
C GLN A 814 -38.79 11.35 22.79
N LEU A 815 -38.22 10.34 22.15
CA LEU A 815 -36.77 10.25 21.94
C LEU A 815 -36.26 11.34 20.98
N HIS A 816 -37.03 11.62 19.93
CA HIS A 816 -36.69 12.68 18.99
C HIS A 816 -36.78 14.06 19.65
N GLU A 817 -37.84 14.35 20.42
CA GLU A 817 -37.96 15.57 21.22
C GLU A 817 -36.81 15.73 22.23
N TYR A 818 -36.43 14.64 22.89
CA TYR A 818 -35.30 14.65 23.83
C TYR A 818 -33.99 14.99 23.12
N CYS A 819 -33.71 14.39 21.96
CA CYS A 819 -32.55 14.74 21.15
C CYS A 819 -32.59 16.22 20.73
N GLN A 820 -33.73 16.74 20.27
CA GLN A 820 -33.87 18.15 19.88
C GLN A 820 -33.61 19.13 21.03
N SER A 821 -33.91 18.75 22.28
CA SER A 821 -33.66 19.62 23.44
C SER A 821 -32.21 19.56 23.96
N HIS A 822 -31.44 18.52 23.62
CA HIS A 822 -30.09 18.28 24.17
C HIS A 822 -28.96 18.39 23.13
N LEU A 823 -29.25 18.13 21.86
CA LEU A 823 -28.29 18.12 20.77
C LEU A 823 -28.47 19.34 19.83
N PRO A 824 -27.41 19.75 19.12
CA PRO A 824 -27.53 20.69 18.01
C PRO A 824 -28.46 20.13 16.92
N PRO A 825 -29.18 20.99 16.17
CA PRO A 825 -30.13 20.53 15.14
C PRO A 825 -29.55 19.57 14.10
N HIS A 826 -28.27 19.70 13.76
CA HIS A 826 -27.59 18.86 12.78
C HIS A 826 -27.15 17.49 13.32
N MET A 827 -27.20 17.28 14.64
CA MET A 827 -26.85 16.01 15.30
C MET A 827 -28.09 15.19 15.69
N VAL A 828 -29.30 15.73 15.47
CA VAL A 828 -30.53 15.01 15.75
C VAL A 828 -30.74 13.95 14.66
N PRO A 829 -30.87 12.66 15.01
CA PRO A 829 -31.20 11.61 14.05
C PRO A 829 -32.49 11.92 13.27
N SER A 830 -32.49 11.57 11.99
CA SER A 830 -33.55 11.84 11.01
C SER A 830 -34.79 11.00 11.22
#